data_AF-A0A8J2H738-F1
#
_entry.id   AF-A0A8J2H738-F1
#
_cell.length_a   1.000
_cell.length_b   1.000
_cell.length_c   1.000
_cell.angle_alpha   90.00
_cell.angle_beta   90.00
_cell.angle_gamma   90.00
#
_symmetry.space_group_name_H-M   'P 1'
#
loop_
_entity.id
_entity.type
_entity.pdbx_description
1 polymer ?
#
loop_
_entity_poly.entity_id
_entity_poly.type
_entity_poly.pdbx_seq_one_letter_code
_entity_poly.pdbx_strand_id
1 'polypeptide(L)'
;MSILMIIVFVVSIKFSVTTLVSFRSYDIEWPVGSLTYFNSLYSVTINEEHLNRQKLCSGKCNLIDKSKRIFTNSLNYPNECHGLIQSCWLHQKNEKRQSAWDDYSLILYYIRNYQSIKVLRKRINNALYKYHHTGNICKCLCERTYNPKLTPRGQLLDSVCFDPVSVDTGKVATGARFRVRKNRIHLELQQGILTNGTIDPQTVTWKEATGCKYSKKVVYDFRNGAYKSLKITLEDIVLPNNVAVTVHGQRIDDDGNIDSNWTITKSSMCGGKTKDLVHVSKVLVASTSLVGKNLVLSKSCRHHVLFGGTSEKYDNIQHIVPYIDLQEVTTDPPEPFNGIGWYYRGLPGTFEFFNNIHGIIIDEENLNDEKFCTGNCDHFDTENRNRSSFLRYPNDCNGRLHSCWLYEETQKRKDAYANHYLTAISMGNRYNGFLQQKVAKTYNTFIHTGNICGCLCERSYNDSFTPRGKLLDSVCLDPVVADEGSAVTGVGFIRYDNRIHIQLQQGILINGTIDPTTVKWKVERNCKNAQKVVYNFKNGQYEGLKIVLEDIILKEKTVVTGVAFGLAVYGRDIDEYGNIDRKKGTKIQFSQCDDISRYNIQKDDFCRTTDVIRQRQSLLPPTSSFAGNKEGKGLCNYHVLFGGTSFEMDKTQHIVPFIDMQEVVTDPPMPIHGIGWSHKGYPGTSGYLSLKKSTINQMLCMTNKSIDARKQDKKRPFCSKIRLVLYGYVEIELNDCTRGVTLNELFKRLKVMR
;
A
#
# COMPACT_ATOMS: atom_id res chain seq x y z
N MET A 1 75.78 24.74 10.53
CA MET A 1 74.68 23.99 9.88
C MET A 1 73.39 24.38 10.56
N SER A 2 72.61 25.27 9.94
CA SER A 2 71.34 25.77 10.48
C SER A 2 70.19 24.94 9.89
N ILE A 3 69.45 24.25 10.76
CA ILE A 3 68.30 23.43 10.38
C ILE A 3 67.08 24.35 10.27
N LEU A 4 66.62 24.52 9.03
CA LEU A 4 65.42 25.26 8.68
C LEU A 4 64.19 24.38 8.99
N MET A 5 63.49 24.67 10.09
CA MET A 5 62.17 24.08 10.38
C MET A 5 61.11 24.75 9.47
N ILE A 6 60.62 24.01 8.48
CA ILE A 6 59.47 24.41 7.67
C ILE A 6 58.21 23.99 8.42
N ILE A 7 57.52 24.96 9.02
CA ILE A 7 56.19 24.80 9.60
C ILE A 7 55.18 24.87 8.44
N VAL A 8 54.65 23.73 8.03
CA VAL A 8 53.56 23.66 7.05
C VAL A 8 52.24 23.91 7.78
N PHE A 9 51.69 25.12 7.61
CA PHE A 9 50.30 25.40 7.97
C PHE A 9 49.39 24.67 6.97
N VAL A 10 48.82 23.53 7.40
CA VAL A 10 47.71 22.90 6.69
C VAL A 10 46.46 23.72 6.95
N VAL A 11 46.23 24.75 6.13
CA VAL A 11 44.96 25.45 6.07
C VAL A 11 43.95 24.47 5.47
N SER A 12 43.15 23.82 6.31
CA SER A 12 41.98 23.05 5.88
C SER A 12 40.95 24.01 5.29
N ILE A 13 41.11 24.35 4.01
CA ILE A 13 40.07 25.00 3.23
C ILE A 13 38.99 23.93 3.01
N LYS A 14 37.95 23.94 3.85
CA LYS A 14 36.74 23.15 3.61
C LYS A 14 36.09 23.70 2.34
N PHE A 15 36.41 23.09 1.20
CA PHE A 15 35.56 23.22 0.01
C PHE A 15 34.25 22.49 0.31
N SER A 16 33.28 23.22 0.87
CA SER A 16 31.89 22.79 0.93
C SER A 16 31.36 22.76 -0.51
N VAL A 17 31.52 21.63 -1.18
CA VAL A 17 30.77 21.34 -2.40
C VAL A 17 29.31 21.39 -1.98
N THR A 18 28.57 22.39 -2.45
CA THR A 18 27.15 22.61 -2.18
C THR A 18 26.32 21.55 -2.88
N THR A 19 26.48 20.29 -2.47
CA THR A 19 25.44 19.29 -2.69
C THR A 19 24.22 19.78 -1.93
N LEU A 20 23.10 19.98 -2.62
CA LEU A 20 21.79 20.14 -2.01
C LEU A 20 21.65 19.08 -0.93
N VAL A 21 21.84 19.50 0.32
CA VAL A 21 21.61 18.62 1.46
C VAL A 21 20.11 18.55 1.54
N SER A 22 19.51 17.49 0.98
CA SER A 22 18.18 17.12 1.42
C SER A 22 18.30 17.00 2.93
N PHE A 23 17.66 17.88 3.71
CA PHE A 23 17.67 17.76 5.16
C PHE A 23 16.98 16.44 5.49
N ARG A 24 17.80 15.39 5.58
CA ARG A 24 17.44 14.11 6.14
C ARG A 24 17.42 14.36 7.64
N SER A 25 16.38 15.06 8.10
CA SER A 25 15.81 14.65 9.38
C SER A 25 15.67 13.15 9.24
N TYR A 26 16.39 12.39 10.06
CA TYR A 26 16.26 10.94 10.11
C TYR A 26 14.78 10.59 9.95
N ASP A 27 14.41 9.58 9.16
CA ASP A 27 13.02 9.12 8.98
C ASP A 27 12.47 8.63 10.34
N ILE A 28 12.37 9.54 11.31
CA ILE A 28 11.73 9.44 12.59
C ILE A 28 10.26 9.33 12.23
N GLU A 29 9.60 8.38 12.88
CA GLU A 29 8.20 8.04 12.71
C GLU A 29 7.36 9.27 12.33
N TRP A 30 6.79 9.24 11.13
CA TRP A 30 6.01 10.33 10.57
C TRP A 30 5.00 10.83 11.62
N PRO A 31 5.08 12.10 12.07
CA PRO A 31 4.09 12.62 12.99
C PRO A 31 2.71 12.56 12.34
N VAL A 32 1.70 12.15 13.11
CA VAL A 32 0.30 12.05 12.64
C VAL A 32 -0.11 13.37 11.97
N GLY A 33 -0.51 13.33 10.70
CA GLY A 33 -0.93 14.51 9.90
C GLY A 33 0.10 15.10 8.92
N SER A 34 1.32 14.58 8.85
CA SER A 34 2.40 14.99 7.92
C SER A 34 2.24 14.63 6.43
N LEU A 35 1.19 13.91 6.05
CA LEU A 35 0.82 13.63 4.65
C LEU A 35 -0.59 14.14 4.37
N THR A 36 -0.83 14.55 3.14
CA THR A 36 -2.19 14.84 2.72
C THR A 36 -2.45 14.31 1.32
N TYR A 37 -3.69 13.89 1.09
CA TYR A 37 -4.13 13.35 -0.18
C TYR A 37 -5.23 14.23 -0.74
N PHE A 38 -5.19 14.45 -2.05
CA PHE A 38 -6.28 15.10 -2.73
C PHE A 38 -7.42 14.10 -2.86
N ASN A 39 -8.60 14.52 -2.42
CA ASN A 39 -9.79 13.68 -2.37
C ASN A 39 -10.89 14.23 -3.27
N SER A 40 -10.54 15.13 -4.21
CA SER A 40 -11.48 15.87 -5.05
C SER A 40 -12.10 15.05 -6.18
N LEU A 41 -11.57 13.87 -6.48
CA LEU A 41 -12.05 12.99 -7.55
C LEU A 41 -12.17 11.57 -7.03
N TYR A 42 -13.28 10.90 -7.38
CA TYR A 42 -13.50 9.48 -7.11
C TYR A 42 -14.50 8.91 -8.09
N SER A 43 -14.46 7.59 -8.34
CA SER A 43 -15.52 6.96 -9.12
C SER A 43 -16.65 6.43 -8.23
N VAL A 44 -17.87 6.44 -8.77
CA VAL A 44 -19.09 5.90 -8.16
C VAL A 44 -19.83 5.02 -9.17
N THR A 45 -20.52 4.01 -8.67
CA THR A 45 -21.40 3.16 -9.50
C THR A 45 -22.85 3.58 -9.30
N ILE A 46 -23.57 3.90 -10.37
CA ILE A 46 -24.91 4.48 -10.32
C ILE A 46 -25.78 3.89 -11.44
N ASN A 47 -27.07 3.64 -11.15
CA ASN A 47 -28.01 3.27 -12.21
C ASN A 47 -28.28 4.47 -13.12
N GLU A 48 -28.30 4.24 -14.45
CA GLU A 48 -28.54 5.28 -15.46
C GLU A 48 -29.86 6.04 -15.23
N GLU A 49 -30.86 5.40 -14.63
CA GLU A 49 -32.15 6.04 -14.28
C GLU A 49 -31.99 7.20 -13.29
N HIS A 50 -30.92 7.23 -12.51
CA HIS A 50 -30.59 8.32 -11.60
C HIS A 50 -29.73 9.41 -12.26
N LEU A 51 -29.22 9.16 -13.47
CA LEU A 51 -28.47 10.16 -14.26
C LEU A 51 -29.40 11.12 -15.02
N ASN A 52 -30.71 10.91 -15.00
CA ASN A 52 -31.67 11.80 -15.66
C ASN A 52 -32.87 12.09 -14.74
N ARG A 53 -33.23 13.36 -14.58
CA ARG A 53 -34.40 13.76 -13.75
C ARG A 53 -35.71 13.17 -14.25
N GLN A 54 -35.84 12.99 -15.56
CA GLN A 54 -37.00 12.34 -16.17
C GLN A 54 -36.93 10.81 -16.08
N LYS A 55 -35.84 10.27 -15.52
CA LYS A 55 -35.50 8.84 -15.49
C LYS A 55 -35.44 8.20 -16.88
N LEU A 56 -35.34 9.00 -17.95
CA LEU A 56 -35.16 8.52 -19.31
C LEU A 56 -33.74 7.99 -19.49
N CYS A 57 -33.67 6.71 -19.83
CA CYS A 57 -32.49 5.90 -20.00
C CYS A 57 -32.32 5.56 -21.48
N SER A 58 -31.25 6.11 -22.05
CA SER A 58 -30.82 5.83 -23.42
C SER A 58 -30.18 4.45 -23.57
N GLY A 59 -29.78 3.83 -22.45
CA GLY A 59 -28.91 2.65 -22.41
C GLY A 59 -27.44 3.00 -22.56
N LYS A 60 -27.11 4.29 -22.67
CA LYS A 60 -25.76 4.80 -22.84
C LYS A 60 -25.42 5.70 -21.67
N CYS A 61 -24.45 5.27 -20.87
CA CYS A 61 -24.00 6.03 -19.70
C CYS A 61 -23.25 7.33 -20.07
N ASN A 62 -22.79 7.50 -21.31
CA ASN A 62 -22.07 8.71 -21.72
C ASN A 62 -22.99 9.89 -22.06
N LEU A 63 -24.32 9.70 -22.12
CA LEU A 63 -25.30 10.73 -22.45
C LEU A 63 -25.81 11.47 -21.21
N ILE A 64 -24.90 11.87 -20.32
CA ILE A 64 -25.25 12.72 -19.19
C ILE A 64 -25.76 14.05 -19.73
N ASP A 65 -26.90 14.52 -19.22
CA ASP A 65 -27.39 15.87 -19.49
C ASP A 65 -26.44 16.88 -18.82
N LYS A 66 -25.33 17.22 -19.50
CA LYS A 66 -24.30 18.17 -19.03
C LYS A 66 -24.90 19.55 -18.71
N SER A 67 -26.07 19.88 -19.26
CA SER A 67 -26.75 21.15 -18.99
C SER A 67 -27.35 21.22 -17.58
N LYS A 68 -27.48 20.09 -16.88
CA LYS A 68 -28.08 20.02 -15.54
C LYS A 68 -27.12 19.32 -14.59
N ARG A 69 -26.53 20.09 -13.67
CA ARG A 69 -25.75 19.54 -12.55
C ARG A 69 -26.67 18.64 -11.71
N ILE A 70 -26.50 17.33 -11.85
CA ILE A 70 -27.29 16.35 -11.09
C ILE A 70 -26.72 16.32 -9.66
N PHE A 71 -27.37 17.01 -8.73
CA PHE A 71 -27.08 16.88 -7.31
C PHE A 71 -27.77 15.62 -6.79
N THR A 72 -27.01 14.55 -6.56
CA THR A 72 -27.54 13.28 -6.08
C THR A 72 -27.68 13.28 -4.56
N ASN A 73 -28.57 14.12 -4.01
CA ASN A 73 -28.86 14.12 -2.57
C ASN A 73 -29.78 12.95 -2.15
N SER A 74 -30.14 12.05 -3.06
CA SER A 74 -31.19 11.04 -2.88
C SER A 74 -30.75 9.60 -3.19
N LEU A 75 -29.46 9.36 -3.40
CA LEU A 75 -28.93 7.99 -3.49
C LEU A 75 -28.59 7.56 -2.07
N ASN A 76 -28.94 6.35 -1.66
CA ASN A 76 -28.49 5.81 -0.38
C ASN A 76 -27.18 5.04 -0.57
N TYR A 77 -26.20 5.32 0.29
CA TYR A 77 -24.91 4.66 0.55
C TYR A 77 -24.77 3.20 0.07
N PRO A 78 -23.62 2.75 -0.52
CA PRO A 78 -22.27 3.36 -0.51
C PRO A 78 -21.84 4.16 -1.78
N ASN A 79 -22.74 4.48 -2.71
CA ASN A 79 -22.39 5.05 -4.02
C ASN A 79 -22.80 6.53 -4.25
N GLU A 80 -22.88 7.33 -3.18
CA GLU A 80 -23.29 8.74 -3.27
C GLU A 80 -22.18 9.63 -3.86
N CYS A 81 -22.49 10.34 -4.96
CA CYS A 81 -21.65 11.43 -5.46
C CYS A 81 -22.01 12.74 -4.74
N HIS A 82 -21.29 13.07 -3.67
CA HIS A 82 -21.39 14.38 -3.02
C HIS A 82 -20.64 15.47 -3.82
N GLY A 83 -21.05 15.68 -5.07
CA GLY A 83 -20.34 16.53 -6.00
C GLY A 83 -20.97 16.62 -7.38
N LEU A 84 -20.13 16.92 -8.37
CA LEU A 84 -20.50 16.99 -9.77
C LEU A 84 -20.08 15.70 -10.45
N ILE A 85 -21.04 14.99 -11.04
CA ILE A 85 -20.75 13.90 -11.97
C ILE A 85 -20.20 14.52 -13.25
N GLN A 86 -18.95 14.21 -13.58
CA GLN A 86 -18.25 14.79 -14.73
C GLN A 86 -18.38 13.94 -15.98
N SER A 87 -18.22 12.63 -15.84
CA SER A 87 -18.29 11.68 -16.94
C SER A 87 -18.70 10.32 -16.44
N CYS A 88 -19.45 9.58 -17.25
CA CYS A 88 -19.88 8.23 -16.96
C CYS A 88 -19.66 7.33 -18.17
N TRP A 89 -19.37 6.07 -17.91
CA TRP A 89 -19.25 5.01 -18.90
C TRP A 89 -20.09 3.82 -18.48
N LEU A 90 -20.41 2.98 -19.46
CA LEU A 90 -21.14 1.75 -19.21
C LEU A 90 -20.23 0.84 -18.40
N HIS A 91 -20.67 0.49 -17.19
CA HIS A 91 -19.98 -0.47 -16.35
C HIS A 91 -20.56 -1.87 -16.57
N GLN A 92 -21.88 -1.99 -16.46
CA GLN A 92 -22.57 -3.26 -16.62
C GLN A 92 -23.95 -3.05 -17.26
N LYS A 93 -24.34 -3.95 -18.16
CA LYS A 93 -25.71 -3.99 -18.68
C LYS A 93 -26.65 -4.46 -17.58
N ASN A 94 -27.73 -3.73 -17.37
CA ASN A 94 -28.71 -4.09 -16.35
C ASN A 94 -29.68 -5.13 -16.91
N GLU A 95 -29.80 -6.27 -16.25
CA GLU A 95 -30.72 -7.34 -16.64
C GLU A 95 -32.16 -6.86 -16.73
N LYS A 96 -32.57 -5.95 -15.83
CA LYS A 96 -33.92 -5.36 -15.84
C LYS A 96 -34.17 -4.61 -17.14
N ARG A 97 -33.14 -3.93 -17.68
CA ARG A 97 -33.25 -3.22 -18.97
C ARG A 97 -33.34 -4.20 -20.13
N GLN A 98 -32.55 -5.27 -20.10
CA GLN A 98 -32.63 -6.34 -21.12
C GLN A 98 -34.02 -6.98 -21.11
N SER A 99 -34.53 -7.36 -19.93
CA SER A 99 -35.89 -7.89 -19.78
C SER A 99 -36.97 -6.92 -20.28
N ALA A 100 -36.82 -5.62 -20.03
CA ALA A 100 -37.74 -4.61 -20.56
C ALA A 100 -37.67 -4.47 -22.09
N TRP A 101 -36.49 -4.64 -22.69
CA TRP A 101 -36.31 -4.68 -24.14
C TRP A 101 -36.93 -5.93 -24.76
N ASP A 102 -36.76 -7.09 -24.13
CA ASP A 102 -37.29 -8.35 -24.61
C ASP A 102 -38.83 -8.33 -24.59
N ASP A 103 -39.45 -7.80 -23.53
CA ASP A 103 -40.90 -7.59 -23.41
C ASP A 103 -41.43 -6.64 -24.50
N TYR A 104 -40.74 -5.51 -24.71
CA TYR A 104 -41.08 -4.56 -25.78
C TYR A 104 -40.97 -5.20 -27.18
N SER A 105 -39.89 -5.94 -27.44
CA SER A 105 -39.63 -6.61 -28.72
C SER A 105 -40.64 -7.70 -29.02
N LEU A 106 -41.03 -8.48 -28.01
CA LEU A 106 -42.06 -9.51 -28.10
C LEU A 106 -43.42 -8.88 -28.47
N ILE A 107 -43.78 -7.76 -27.84
CA ILE A 107 -45.02 -7.04 -28.18
C ILE A 107 -44.98 -6.50 -29.62
N LEU A 108 -43.83 -5.96 -30.07
CA LEU A 108 -43.66 -5.52 -31.46
C LEU A 108 -43.85 -6.66 -32.48
N TYR A 109 -43.35 -7.85 -32.16
CA TYR A 109 -43.54 -9.04 -32.98
C TYR A 109 -45.02 -9.43 -33.11
N TYR A 110 -45.80 -9.40 -32.03
CA TYR A 110 -47.23 -9.72 -32.07
C TYR A 110 -48.06 -8.74 -32.91
N ILE A 111 -47.72 -7.45 -32.92
CA ILE A 111 -48.44 -6.43 -33.70
C ILE A 111 -48.35 -6.69 -35.19
N ARG A 112 -47.19 -7.14 -35.68
CA ARG A 112 -47.02 -7.48 -37.09
C ARG A 112 -47.98 -8.57 -37.55
N ASN A 113 -48.51 -9.37 -36.63
CA ASN A 113 -49.32 -10.55 -36.91
C ASN A 113 -50.81 -10.44 -36.50
N TYR A 114 -51.26 -9.34 -35.86
CA TYR A 114 -52.64 -9.20 -35.34
C TYR A 114 -53.32 -7.87 -35.74
N GLN A 115 -54.60 -7.92 -36.12
CA GLN A 115 -55.36 -6.78 -36.66
C GLN A 115 -55.95 -5.77 -35.63
N SER A 116 -56.01 -6.09 -34.32
CA SER A 116 -56.66 -5.21 -33.33
C SER A 116 -55.70 -4.20 -32.66
N ILE A 117 -55.54 -3.02 -33.27
CA ILE A 117 -54.54 -2.01 -32.92
C ILE A 117 -54.77 -1.31 -31.56
N LYS A 118 -56.03 -1.16 -31.10
CA LYS A 118 -56.34 -0.31 -29.93
C LYS A 118 -55.83 -0.86 -28.59
N VAL A 119 -56.02 -2.16 -28.32
CA VAL A 119 -55.61 -2.79 -27.04
C VAL A 119 -54.08 -2.94 -26.97
N LEU A 120 -53.43 -3.24 -28.10
CA LEU A 120 -51.98 -3.36 -28.20
C LEU A 120 -51.27 -2.02 -27.93
N ARG A 121 -51.84 -0.89 -28.35
CA ARG A 121 -51.23 0.44 -28.17
C ARG A 121 -50.88 0.76 -26.72
N LYS A 122 -51.76 0.43 -25.76
CA LYS A 122 -51.51 0.66 -24.33
C LYS A 122 -50.37 -0.22 -23.81
N ARG A 123 -50.31 -1.49 -24.20
CA ARG A 123 -49.24 -2.43 -23.80
C ARG A 123 -47.89 -2.04 -24.38
N ILE A 124 -47.85 -1.62 -25.65
CA ILE A 124 -46.63 -1.09 -26.29
C ILE A 124 -46.11 0.10 -25.52
N ASN A 125 -46.97 1.09 -25.25
CA ASN A 125 -46.55 2.30 -24.55
C ASN A 125 -46.01 1.98 -23.16
N ASN A 126 -46.61 1.03 -22.44
CA ASN A 126 -46.12 0.59 -21.13
C ASN A 126 -44.76 -0.12 -21.22
N ALA A 127 -44.59 -1.06 -22.15
CA ALA A 127 -43.32 -1.76 -22.33
C ALA A 127 -42.20 -0.84 -22.82
N LEU A 128 -42.53 0.05 -23.76
CA LEU A 128 -41.65 1.09 -24.25
C LEU A 128 -41.26 2.07 -23.14
N TYR A 129 -42.22 2.49 -22.31
CA TYR A 129 -41.96 3.30 -21.12
C TYR A 129 -41.01 2.56 -20.17
N LYS A 130 -41.28 1.29 -19.86
CA LYS A 130 -40.42 0.48 -18.99
C LYS A 130 -39.00 0.36 -19.55
N TYR A 131 -38.84 0.10 -20.85
CA TYR A 131 -37.54 0.04 -21.51
C TYR A 131 -36.80 1.38 -21.43
N HIS A 132 -37.50 2.48 -21.71
CA HIS A 132 -36.92 3.83 -21.63
C HIS A 132 -36.69 4.32 -20.20
N HIS A 133 -37.24 3.69 -19.16
CA HIS A 133 -37.04 4.11 -17.78
C HIS A 133 -36.24 3.11 -16.93
N THR A 134 -35.74 2.04 -17.55
CA THR A 134 -34.87 1.07 -16.87
C THR A 134 -33.46 1.22 -17.39
N GLY A 135 -32.57 1.74 -16.55
CA GLY A 135 -31.20 2.12 -16.94
C GLY A 135 -30.17 0.99 -16.88
N ASN A 136 -29.06 1.14 -17.60
CA ASN A 136 -27.87 0.31 -17.34
C ASN A 136 -27.18 0.71 -16.02
N ILE A 137 -26.22 -0.10 -15.55
CA ILE A 137 -25.34 0.27 -14.44
C ILE A 137 -24.16 1.05 -15.02
N CYS A 138 -24.05 2.30 -14.60
CA CYS A 138 -23.03 3.23 -15.05
C CYS A 138 -21.96 3.37 -13.97
N LYS A 139 -20.72 3.63 -14.39
CA LYS A 139 -19.67 4.10 -13.51
C LYS A 139 -19.27 5.49 -13.90
N CYS A 140 -19.08 6.33 -12.90
CA CYS A 140 -19.06 7.77 -13.07
C CYS A 140 -17.92 8.38 -12.27
N LEU A 141 -17.17 9.28 -12.89
CA LEU A 141 -16.24 10.18 -12.20
C LEU A 141 -17.03 11.27 -11.48
N CYS A 142 -16.95 11.27 -10.17
CA CYS A 142 -17.50 12.28 -9.28
C CYS A 142 -16.40 13.24 -8.85
N GLU A 143 -16.53 14.51 -9.22
CA GLU A 143 -15.73 15.62 -8.67
C GLU A 143 -16.43 16.14 -7.41
N ARG A 144 -15.80 16.01 -6.24
CA ARG A 144 -16.37 16.54 -4.99
C ARG A 144 -16.51 18.05 -5.06
N THR A 145 -17.64 18.54 -4.56
CA THR A 145 -17.80 19.96 -4.26
C THR A 145 -17.69 20.15 -2.75
N TYR A 146 -17.05 21.24 -2.32
CA TYR A 146 -17.00 21.56 -0.90
C TYR A 146 -18.41 21.79 -0.36
N ASN A 147 -18.86 20.91 0.55
CA ASN A 147 -20.08 21.10 1.31
C ASN A 147 -19.75 21.04 2.80
N PRO A 148 -19.76 22.16 3.53
CA PRO A 148 -19.39 22.19 4.95
C PRO A 148 -20.31 21.36 5.84
N LYS A 149 -21.50 20.97 5.38
CA LYS A 149 -22.47 20.18 6.16
C LYS A 149 -22.39 18.67 5.94
N LEU A 150 -21.73 18.21 4.87
CA LEU A 150 -21.72 16.80 4.44
C LEU A 150 -20.32 16.42 3.90
N THR A 151 -19.46 15.90 4.78
CA THR A 151 -18.11 15.44 4.40
C THR A 151 -17.80 14.05 4.96
N PRO A 152 -18.51 13.00 4.54
CA PRO A 152 -18.19 11.63 4.97
C PRO A 152 -16.74 11.21 4.61
N ARG A 153 -16.10 11.90 3.65
CA ARG A 153 -14.70 11.70 3.23
C ARG A 153 -13.74 12.83 3.66
N GLY A 154 -14.04 13.50 4.78
CA GLY A 154 -13.20 14.55 5.37
C GLY A 154 -13.17 15.87 4.59
N GLN A 155 -12.34 16.81 5.06
CA GLN A 155 -12.16 18.13 4.44
C GLN A 155 -11.69 17.98 2.99
N LEU A 156 -12.32 18.72 2.06
CA LEU A 156 -11.92 18.70 0.65
C LEU A 156 -10.49 19.24 0.53
N LEU A 157 -9.64 18.57 -0.24
CA LEU A 157 -8.37 19.11 -0.68
C LEU A 157 -8.26 18.87 -2.18
N ASP A 158 -8.21 19.94 -2.96
CA ASP A 158 -8.34 19.85 -4.42
C ASP A 158 -7.33 20.69 -5.21
N SER A 159 -6.58 21.58 -4.56
CA SER A 159 -5.73 22.53 -5.25
C SER A 159 -4.46 22.91 -4.50
N VAL A 160 -3.48 23.40 -5.26
CA VAL A 160 -2.20 23.91 -4.76
C VAL A 160 -2.13 25.40 -5.05
N CYS A 161 -1.68 26.17 -4.08
CA CYS A 161 -1.42 27.59 -4.22
C CYS A 161 -0.05 27.84 -4.84
N PHE A 162 -0.01 28.67 -5.88
CA PHE A 162 1.22 29.08 -6.56
C PHE A 162 1.53 30.56 -6.33
N ASP A 163 0.85 31.23 -5.39
CA ASP A 163 1.22 32.58 -5.00
C ASP A 163 2.64 32.58 -4.44
N PRO A 164 3.48 33.56 -4.82
CA PRO A 164 4.83 33.63 -4.31
C PRO A 164 4.80 33.89 -2.80
N VAL A 165 5.66 33.17 -2.08
CA VAL A 165 5.94 33.42 -0.67
C VAL A 165 7.32 34.04 -0.63
N SER A 166 7.43 35.16 0.07
CA SER A 166 8.67 35.90 0.18
C SER A 166 8.94 36.23 1.64
N VAL A 167 10.20 36.24 2.05
CA VAL A 167 10.58 36.71 3.39
C VAL A 167 10.39 38.22 3.52
N ASP A 168 10.37 38.74 4.74
CA ASP A 168 10.36 40.18 5.01
C ASP A 168 11.73 40.80 4.67
N THR A 169 11.74 42.11 4.40
CA THR A 169 12.97 42.87 4.22
C THR A 169 13.89 42.72 5.42
N GLY A 170 15.17 42.42 5.19
CA GLY A 170 16.16 42.21 6.25
C GLY A 170 16.15 40.80 6.88
N LYS A 171 15.34 39.87 6.35
CA LYS A 171 15.32 38.47 6.78
C LYS A 171 15.75 37.54 5.65
N VAL A 172 16.19 36.34 6.02
CA VAL A 172 16.51 35.24 5.12
C VAL A 172 15.67 34.01 5.45
N ALA A 173 15.45 33.15 4.45
CA ALA A 173 14.71 31.91 4.67
C ALA A 173 15.59 30.85 5.35
N THR A 174 15.06 30.24 6.41
CA THR A 174 15.72 29.21 7.24
C THR A 174 15.01 27.86 7.22
N GLY A 175 13.80 27.83 6.67
CA GLY A 175 13.09 26.60 6.39
C GLY A 175 11.91 26.79 5.44
N ALA A 176 11.30 25.67 5.04
CA ALA A 176 10.12 25.64 4.19
C ALA A 176 9.20 24.48 4.59
N ARG A 177 7.88 24.65 4.44
CA ARG A 177 6.91 23.56 4.65
C ARG A 177 5.68 23.75 3.78
N PHE A 178 4.90 22.69 3.63
CA PHE A 178 3.55 22.78 3.08
C PHE A 178 2.51 22.79 4.20
N ARG A 179 1.45 23.59 4.03
CA ARG A 179 0.33 23.63 4.97
C ARG A 179 -1.00 23.64 4.26
N VAL A 180 -1.95 22.86 4.77
CA VAL A 180 -3.32 22.83 4.24
C VAL A 180 -4.13 23.96 4.86
N ARG A 181 -4.67 24.86 4.03
CA ARG A 181 -5.56 25.95 4.44
C ARG A 181 -6.68 26.12 3.44
N LYS A 182 -7.92 26.26 3.91
CA LYS A 182 -9.11 26.46 3.04
C LYS A 182 -9.12 25.51 1.83
N ASN A 183 -8.87 24.22 2.07
CA ASN A 183 -8.88 23.13 1.08
C ASN A 183 -7.76 23.21 0.01
N ARG A 184 -6.70 23.95 0.32
CA ARG A 184 -5.56 24.20 -0.57
C ARG A 184 -4.25 23.93 0.14
N ILE A 185 -3.26 23.48 -0.61
CA ILE A 185 -1.89 23.38 -0.12
C ILE A 185 -1.18 24.72 -0.38
N HIS A 186 -0.62 25.30 0.67
CA HIS A 186 0.19 26.51 0.62
C HIS A 186 1.64 26.15 0.95
N LEU A 187 2.59 26.81 0.27
CA LEU A 187 3.96 26.87 0.73
C LEU A 187 4.04 27.91 1.86
N GLU A 188 4.81 27.62 2.90
CA GLU A 188 5.20 28.56 3.94
C GLU A 188 6.72 28.55 4.05
N LEU A 189 7.31 29.72 4.28
CA LEU A 189 8.75 29.87 4.51
C LEU A 189 8.98 30.25 5.96
N GLN A 190 9.92 29.59 6.62
CA GLN A 190 10.45 30.06 7.89
C GLN A 190 11.51 31.11 7.58
N GLN A 191 11.49 32.21 8.31
CA GLN A 191 12.38 33.35 8.10
C GLN A 191 12.97 33.83 9.43
N GLY A 192 14.21 34.33 9.40
CA GLY A 192 14.90 34.92 10.55
C GLY A 192 15.81 36.08 10.13
N ILE A 193 16.17 36.94 11.09
CA ILE A 193 17.12 38.03 10.89
C ILE A 193 18.53 37.43 10.86
N LEU A 194 19.28 37.74 9.80
CA LEU A 194 20.68 37.37 9.63
C LEU A 194 21.56 38.52 10.08
N THR A 195 22.40 38.28 11.09
CA THR A 195 23.37 39.26 11.60
C THR A 195 24.72 38.57 11.75
N ASN A 196 25.75 39.13 11.14
CA ASN A 196 27.12 38.61 11.19
C ASN A 196 27.23 37.12 10.83
N GLY A 197 26.49 36.68 9.80
CA GLY A 197 26.50 35.30 9.33
C GLY A 197 25.69 34.31 10.18
N THR A 198 25.05 34.77 11.26
CA THR A 198 24.24 33.94 12.16
C THR A 198 22.79 34.39 12.18
N ILE A 199 21.86 33.43 12.23
CA ILE A 199 20.44 33.74 12.39
C ILE A 199 20.15 33.94 13.87
N ASP A 200 19.46 35.02 14.23
CA ASP A 200 18.91 35.17 15.58
C ASP A 200 17.71 34.22 15.77
N PRO A 201 17.81 33.17 16.63
CA PRO A 201 16.74 32.20 16.82
C PRO A 201 15.44 32.83 17.35
N GLN A 202 15.51 33.96 18.06
CA GLN A 202 14.32 34.64 18.61
C GLN A 202 13.47 35.33 17.53
N THR A 203 14.04 35.55 16.36
CA THR A 203 13.38 36.22 15.23
C THR A 203 12.74 35.25 14.25
N VAL A 204 12.95 33.95 14.46
CA VAL A 204 12.51 32.88 13.57
C VAL A 204 10.99 32.75 13.60
N THR A 205 10.37 33.01 12.46
CA THR A 205 8.91 33.01 12.31
C THR A 205 8.49 32.39 10.99
N TRP A 206 7.33 31.74 10.96
CA TRP A 206 6.76 31.23 9.71
C TRP A 206 5.98 32.33 9.00
N LYS A 207 6.27 32.52 7.72
CA LYS A 207 5.59 33.46 6.83
C LYS A 207 4.85 32.72 5.73
N GLU A 208 3.66 33.21 5.44
CA GLU A 208 2.79 32.71 4.40
C GLU A 208 2.54 33.77 3.30
N ALA A 209 2.04 33.33 2.15
CA ALA A 209 1.49 34.24 1.15
C ALA A 209 0.25 34.96 1.70
N THR A 210 0.07 36.24 1.36
CA THR A 210 -1.08 37.07 1.75
C THR A 210 -2.35 36.72 0.96
N GLY A 211 -2.76 35.45 1.06
CA GLY A 211 -3.88 34.87 0.33
C GLY A 211 -3.45 33.81 -0.68
N CYS A 212 -4.37 33.50 -1.61
CA CYS A 212 -4.09 32.62 -2.73
C CYS A 212 -4.94 33.02 -3.93
N LYS A 213 -4.38 33.90 -4.78
CA LYS A 213 -4.97 34.38 -6.03
C LYS A 213 -4.78 33.37 -7.17
N TYR A 214 -3.65 32.67 -7.19
CA TYR A 214 -3.24 31.70 -8.19
C TYR A 214 -3.25 30.29 -7.63
N SER A 215 -4.44 29.75 -7.36
CA SER A 215 -4.61 28.33 -7.06
C SER A 215 -4.88 27.51 -8.33
N LYS A 216 -4.23 26.35 -8.47
CA LYS A 216 -4.55 25.38 -9.53
C LYS A 216 -5.09 24.09 -8.92
N LYS A 217 -6.18 23.57 -9.48
CA LYS A 217 -6.69 22.25 -9.14
C LYS A 217 -5.75 21.15 -9.60
N VAL A 218 -5.65 20.07 -8.83
CA VAL A 218 -4.83 18.91 -9.21
C VAL A 218 -5.41 18.12 -10.37
N VAL A 219 -6.72 18.14 -10.52
CA VAL A 219 -7.46 17.58 -11.66
C VAL A 219 -8.51 18.58 -12.12
N TYR A 220 -8.63 18.78 -13.43
CA TYR A 220 -9.49 19.81 -14.03
C TYR A 220 -9.82 19.49 -15.49
N ASP A 221 -10.67 20.31 -16.13
CA ASP A 221 -11.01 20.21 -17.57
C ASP A 221 -11.47 18.80 -18.00
N PHE A 222 -12.53 18.31 -17.35
CA PHE A 222 -13.13 17.01 -17.65
C PHE A 222 -13.81 17.02 -19.04
N ARG A 223 -13.31 16.19 -19.96
CA ARG A 223 -13.87 16.05 -21.32
C ARG A 223 -13.87 14.59 -21.73
N ASN A 224 -15.04 14.06 -22.11
CA ASN A 224 -15.20 12.75 -22.73
C ASN A 224 -14.54 11.59 -21.94
N GLY A 225 -14.67 11.59 -20.61
CA GLY A 225 -14.06 10.57 -19.76
C GLY A 225 -12.57 10.78 -19.44
N ALA A 226 -11.96 11.81 -19.99
CA ALA A 226 -10.61 12.25 -19.64
C ALA A 226 -10.65 13.52 -18.77
N TYR A 227 -9.58 13.78 -18.05
CA TYR A 227 -9.34 15.03 -17.33
C TYR A 227 -7.90 15.47 -17.54
N LYS A 228 -7.65 16.76 -17.39
CA LYS A 228 -6.31 17.31 -17.27
C LYS A 228 -5.84 17.25 -15.83
N SER A 229 -4.53 17.16 -15.70
CA SER A 229 -3.85 17.01 -14.43
C SER A 229 -2.90 18.16 -14.20
N LEU A 230 -2.69 18.51 -12.94
CA LEU A 230 -1.62 19.42 -12.56
C LEU A 230 -0.28 18.73 -12.85
N LYS A 231 0.57 19.42 -13.61
CA LYS A 231 1.94 19.02 -13.90
C LYS A 231 2.89 19.86 -13.08
N ILE A 232 3.74 19.23 -12.28
CA ILE A 232 4.83 19.89 -11.56
C ILE A 232 6.15 19.36 -12.10
N THR A 233 6.93 20.22 -12.75
CA THR A 233 8.31 19.91 -13.11
C THR A 233 9.15 19.86 -11.84
N LEU A 234 9.89 18.77 -11.66
CA LEU A 234 10.75 18.58 -10.51
C LEU A 234 12.08 19.27 -10.81
N GLU A 235 12.27 20.41 -10.17
CA GLU A 235 13.44 21.27 -10.36
C GLU A 235 13.98 21.68 -9.00
N ASP A 236 15.30 21.66 -8.93
CA ASP A 236 16.08 22.23 -7.84
C ASP A 236 16.59 23.61 -8.26
N ILE A 237 16.14 24.65 -7.57
CA ILE A 237 16.60 26.02 -7.77
C ILE A 237 17.69 26.29 -6.74
N VAL A 238 18.94 26.26 -7.20
CA VAL A 238 20.13 26.56 -6.39
C VAL A 238 20.67 27.94 -6.73
N LEU A 239 20.82 28.82 -5.76
CA LEU A 239 21.45 30.12 -5.90
C LEU A 239 22.98 30.00 -5.78
N PRO A 240 23.76 30.97 -6.30
CA PRO A 240 25.21 30.98 -6.14
C PRO A 240 25.63 30.94 -4.67
N ASN A 241 26.88 30.55 -4.42
CA ASN A 241 27.48 30.65 -3.09
C ASN A 241 27.43 32.11 -2.62
N ASN A 242 27.17 32.32 -1.33
CA ASN A 242 26.93 33.63 -0.70
C ASN A 242 25.63 34.32 -1.15
N VAL A 243 24.65 33.57 -1.66
CA VAL A 243 23.30 34.11 -1.90
C VAL A 243 22.30 33.31 -1.08
N ALA A 244 21.57 33.99 -0.20
CA ALA A 244 20.48 33.41 0.57
C ALA A 244 19.14 33.54 -0.17
N VAL A 245 18.27 32.57 0.05
CA VAL A 245 16.89 32.64 -0.46
C VAL A 245 16.13 33.76 0.27
N THR A 246 15.81 34.80 -0.50
CA THR A 246 14.87 35.89 -0.13
C THR A 246 13.77 35.99 -1.20
N VAL A 247 13.16 37.16 -1.42
CA VAL A 247 12.18 37.38 -2.51
C VAL A 247 12.82 37.16 -3.89
N HIS A 248 14.04 37.68 -4.05
CA HIS A 248 14.79 37.72 -5.31
C HIS A 248 16.19 37.17 -5.14
N GLY A 249 16.50 36.41 -4.08
CA GLY A 249 17.87 36.03 -3.73
C GLY A 249 18.75 37.24 -3.40
N GLN A 250 19.27 37.33 -2.19
CA GLN A 250 20.15 38.43 -1.81
C GLN A 250 21.54 37.92 -1.47
N ARG A 251 22.55 38.70 -1.84
CA ARG A 251 23.93 38.39 -1.53
C ARG A 251 24.17 38.61 -0.05
N ILE A 252 24.91 37.70 0.56
CA ILE A 252 25.50 37.85 1.87
C ILE A 252 26.88 38.48 1.64
N ASP A 253 27.14 39.62 2.28
CA ASP A 253 28.44 40.29 2.23
C ASP A 253 29.50 39.54 3.05
N ASP A 254 30.73 40.02 3.01
CA ASP A 254 31.86 39.36 3.69
C ASP A 254 31.73 39.45 5.23
N ASP A 255 30.93 40.38 5.75
CA ASP A 255 30.59 40.51 7.16
C ASP A 255 29.44 39.58 7.57
N GLY A 256 28.82 38.87 6.63
CA GLY A 256 27.72 37.96 6.89
C GLY A 256 26.34 38.64 6.99
N ASN A 257 26.21 39.87 6.49
CA ASN A 257 24.97 40.63 6.44
C ASN A 257 24.35 40.63 5.03
N ILE A 258 23.07 41.00 4.92
CA ILE A 258 22.36 41.04 3.65
C ILE A 258 22.73 42.31 2.88
N ASP A 259 23.30 42.16 1.68
CA ASP A 259 23.52 43.27 0.74
C ASP A 259 22.20 43.64 0.06
N SER A 260 21.59 44.73 0.52
CA SER A 260 20.31 45.22 -0.01
C SER A 260 20.40 45.78 -1.44
N ASN A 261 21.59 46.10 -1.93
CA ASN A 261 21.80 46.66 -3.28
C ASN A 261 21.87 45.57 -4.36
N TRP A 262 21.98 44.29 -3.97
CA TRP A 262 22.16 43.19 -4.90
C TRP A 262 21.04 42.17 -4.80
N THR A 263 20.39 41.89 -5.94
CA THR A 263 19.33 40.87 -6.04
C THR A 263 19.53 40.01 -7.29
N ILE A 264 19.16 38.72 -7.21
CA ILE A 264 19.26 37.75 -8.31
C ILE A 264 17.97 36.94 -8.51
N THR A 265 17.13 37.37 -9.44
CA THR A 265 15.95 36.56 -9.77
C THR A 265 16.35 35.38 -10.64
N LYS A 266 16.24 34.16 -10.12
CA LYS A 266 16.46 32.94 -10.88
C LYS A 266 15.13 32.37 -11.37
N SER A 267 14.95 32.34 -12.69
CA SER A 267 13.82 31.62 -13.31
C SER A 267 14.11 30.13 -13.43
N SER A 268 13.05 29.33 -13.65
CA SER A 268 13.17 27.92 -14.00
C SER A 268 14.12 27.75 -15.20
N MET A 269 15.09 26.86 -15.06
CA MET A 269 16.09 26.53 -16.07
C MET A 269 15.71 25.31 -16.91
N CYS A 270 14.59 24.64 -16.60
CA CYS A 270 14.21 23.42 -17.30
C CYS A 270 13.59 23.72 -18.68
N GLY A 271 14.36 23.51 -19.76
CA GLY A 271 13.98 23.75 -21.17
C GLY A 271 12.92 22.83 -21.80
N GLY A 272 12.00 22.26 -21.02
CA GLY A 272 10.70 21.80 -21.54
C GLY A 272 10.52 20.34 -21.98
N LYS A 273 11.50 19.43 -21.84
CA LYS A 273 11.26 17.98 -22.05
C LYS A 273 11.60 17.17 -20.81
N THR A 274 10.59 16.87 -19.99
CA THR A 274 10.71 16.06 -18.78
C THR A 274 9.89 14.78 -18.89
N LYS A 275 10.34 13.69 -18.25
CA LYS A 275 9.60 12.41 -18.20
C LYS A 275 8.68 12.38 -16.97
N ASP A 276 7.47 11.84 -17.14
CA ASP A 276 6.59 11.60 -16.01
C ASP A 276 7.11 10.41 -15.20
N LEU A 277 7.18 10.57 -13.87
CA LEU A 277 7.59 9.51 -12.94
C LEU A 277 6.43 8.69 -12.38
N VAL A 278 5.23 9.26 -12.38
CA VAL A 278 4.08 8.66 -11.69
C VAL A 278 3.30 7.77 -12.64
N HIS A 279 2.98 8.26 -13.85
CA HIS A 279 2.15 7.52 -14.81
C HIS A 279 2.96 6.69 -15.80
N VAL A 280 4.15 6.24 -15.42
CA VAL A 280 4.92 5.27 -16.24
C VAL A 280 4.16 3.96 -16.38
N SER A 281 3.37 3.59 -15.36
CA SER A 281 2.46 2.45 -15.37
C SER A 281 1.03 2.90 -15.68
N LYS A 282 0.29 2.10 -16.46
CA LYS A 282 -1.17 2.25 -16.65
C LYS A 282 -1.97 1.98 -15.36
N VAL A 283 -1.30 1.40 -14.37
CA VAL A 283 -1.86 1.07 -13.08
C VAL A 283 -1.20 1.97 -12.05
N LEU A 284 -1.97 2.94 -11.58
CA LEU A 284 -1.63 3.78 -10.43
C LEU A 284 -2.27 3.18 -9.19
N VAL A 285 -1.48 2.93 -8.16
CA VAL A 285 -1.97 2.52 -6.84
C VAL A 285 -1.78 3.69 -5.88
N ALA A 286 -2.56 3.72 -4.80
CA ALA A 286 -2.39 4.70 -3.73
C ALA A 286 -0.95 4.63 -3.19
N SER A 287 -0.35 5.80 -2.92
CA SER A 287 1.03 5.88 -2.45
C SER A 287 1.18 5.22 -1.08
N THR A 288 2.05 4.20 -0.97
CA THR A 288 2.34 3.49 0.29
C THR A 288 3.43 4.18 1.13
N SER A 289 3.48 5.52 1.07
CA SER A 289 4.49 6.43 1.66
C SER A 289 4.97 6.15 3.10
N LEU A 290 4.32 5.25 3.84
CA LEU A 290 4.59 4.92 5.24
C LEU A 290 5.25 3.55 5.46
N VAL A 291 5.59 2.80 4.41
CA VAL A 291 6.25 1.48 4.54
C VAL A 291 7.70 1.55 4.08
N GLY A 292 8.64 1.74 5.00
CA GLY A 292 10.08 1.63 4.74
C GLY A 292 10.76 2.90 4.23
N LYS A 293 12.05 2.78 3.85
CA LYS A 293 12.88 3.92 3.44
C LYS A 293 12.53 4.33 2.00
N ASN A 294 11.78 5.42 1.85
CA ASN A 294 11.49 6.01 0.55
C ASN A 294 12.78 6.47 -0.14
N LEU A 295 12.97 6.12 -1.42
CA LEU A 295 14.11 6.56 -2.20
C LEU A 295 13.74 7.77 -3.06
N VAL A 296 14.69 8.68 -3.24
CA VAL A 296 14.55 9.78 -4.21
C VAL A 296 14.64 9.19 -5.61
N LEU A 297 13.52 9.17 -6.33
CA LEU A 297 13.45 8.61 -7.69
C LEU A 297 13.59 9.70 -8.76
N SER A 298 13.38 10.96 -8.38
CA SER A 298 13.48 12.09 -9.29
C SER A 298 14.89 12.61 -9.52
N LYS A 299 15.08 13.29 -10.65
CA LYS A 299 16.28 14.03 -11.01
C LYS A 299 15.82 15.41 -11.49
N SER A 300 16.43 16.46 -10.94
CA SER A 300 16.14 17.85 -11.29
C SER A 300 16.18 18.08 -12.80
N CYS A 301 15.19 18.80 -13.33
CA CYS A 301 14.97 19.09 -14.75
C CYS A 301 14.86 17.90 -15.71
N ARG A 302 14.92 16.66 -15.23
CA ARG A 302 14.69 15.47 -16.07
C ARG A 302 13.29 14.91 -15.90
N HIS A 303 12.68 15.16 -14.76
CA HIS A 303 11.44 14.53 -14.34
C HIS A 303 10.35 15.54 -14.02
N HIS A 304 9.10 15.09 -14.15
CA HIS A 304 7.93 15.79 -13.64
C HIS A 304 7.00 14.79 -12.97
N VAL A 305 6.07 15.30 -12.16
CA VAL A 305 4.93 14.54 -11.69
C VAL A 305 3.67 15.08 -12.34
N LEU A 306 2.80 14.16 -12.75
CA LEU A 306 1.40 14.44 -13.04
C LEU A 306 0.56 13.96 -11.86
N PHE A 307 -0.45 14.73 -11.46
CA PHE A 307 -1.43 14.28 -10.47
C PHE A 307 -2.56 13.51 -11.17
N GLY A 308 -2.82 12.27 -10.78
CA GLY A 308 -3.85 11.46 -11.41
C GLY A 308 -4.63 10.64 -10.39
N GLY A 309 -5.88 10.36 -10.73
CA GLY A 309 -6.67 9.38 -10.02
C GLY A 309 -5.99 8.01 -10.07
N THR A 310 -6.07 7.26 -8.99
CA THR A 310 -5.65 5.87 -8.90
C THR A 310 -6.41 4.99 -9.89
N SER A 311 -5.91 3.78 -10.10
CA SER A 311 -6.43 2.89 -11.12
C SER A 311 -7.84 2.41 -10.76
N GLU A 312 -8.75 2.59 -11.71
CA GLU A 312 -10.13 2.13 -11.59
C GLU A 312 -10.24 0.66 -11.15
N LYS A 313 -9.35 -0.19 -11.67
CA LYS A 313 -9.33 -1.62 -11.41
C LYS A 313 -9.00 -1.96 -9.94
N TYR A 314 -8.30 -1.07 -9.25
CA TYR A 314 -7.69 -1.37 -7.95
C TYR A 314 -8.44 -0.77 -6.78
N ASP A 315 -8.87 0.47 -6.91
CA ASP A 315 -9.52 1.16 -5.81
C ASP A 315 -10.67 2.03 -6.30
N ASN A 316 -11.13 1.84 -7.54
CA ASN A 316 -12.17 2.67 -8.14
C ASN A 316 -11.81 4.17 -8.16
N ILE A 317 -10.54 4.50 -8.43
CA ILE A 317 -10.06 5.89 -8.55
C ILE A 317 -10.31 6.68 -7.25
N GLN A 318 -10.20 6.02 -6.08
CA GLN A 318 -10.57 6.66 -4.81
C GLN A 318 -9.60 7.74 -4.35
N HIS A 319 -8.37 7.76 -4.88
CA HIS A 319 -7.32 8.67 -4.47
C HIS A 319 -6.72 9.40 -5.68
N ILE A 320 -6.16 10.58 -5.45
CA ILE A 320 -5.30 11.26 -6.43
C ILE A 320 -3.86 11.14 -5.93
N VAL A 321 -2.99 10.63 -6.79
CA VAL A 321 -1.55 10.43 -6.55
C VAL A 321 -0.71 11.32 -7.47
N PRO A 322 0.51 11.73 -7.07
CA PRO A 322 1.16 11.41 -5.79
C PRO A 322 0.59 12.22 -4.62
N TYR A 323 0.90 11.80 -3.39
CA TYR A 323 0.59 12.59 -2.19
C TYR A 323 1.66 13.66 -1.97
N ILE A 324 1.30 14.72 -1.24
CA ILE A 324 2.24 15.78 -0.88
C ILE A 324 2.67 15.58 0.57
N ASP A 325 3.98 15.62 0.76
CA ASP A 325 4.63 15.61 2.05
C ASP A 325 4.54 16.99 2.71
N LEU A 326 3.96 17.05 3.91
CA LEU A 326 3.77 18.26 4.68
C LEU A 326 4.84 18.45 5.77
N GLN A 327 5.86 17.58 5.81
CA GLN A 327 6.96 17.74 6.74
C GLN A 327 7.66 19.09 6.57
N GLU A 328 8.12 19.63 7.70
CA GLU A 328 8.88 20.86 7.73
C GLU A 328 10.34 20.57 7.42
N VAL A 329 10.90 21.37 6.53
CA VAL A 329 12.32 21.33 6.19
C VAL A 329 12.94 22.56 6.83
N THR A 330 13.55 22.39 7.99
CA THR A 330 14.21 23.47 8.75
C THR A 330 15.64 23.07 9.08
N THR A 331 16.53 24.05 9.18
CA THR A 331 17.87 23.91 9.74
C THR A 331 17.83 24.02 11.27
N ASP A 332 18.60 23.20 11.98
CA ASP A 332 18.81 23.33 13.42
C ASP A 332 20.33 23.21 13.73
N PRO A 333 21.00 24.31 14.14
CA PRO A 333 20.43 25.64 14.38
C PRO A 333 19.92 26.31 13.09
N PRO A 334 19.08 27.36 13.19
CA PRO A 334 18.60 28.11 12.02
C PRO A 334 19.76 28.67 11.18
N GLU A 335 19.78 28.33 9.89
CA GLU A 335 20.79 28.73 8.91
C GLU A 335 20.10 29.12 7.60
N PRO A 336 20.64 30.09 6.84
CA PRO A 336 20.11 30.44 5.54
C PRO A 336 20.34 29.30 4.53
N PHE A 337 19.28 28.84 3.85
CA PHE A 337 19.45 27.91 2.74
C PHE A 337 19.67 28.65 1.41
N ASN A 338 20.55 28.10 0.57
CA ASN A 338 20.93 28.66 -0.74
C ASN A 338 20.12 28.09 -1.90
N GLY A 339 19.13 27.24 -1.64
CA GLY A 339 18.30 26.67 -2.69
C GLY A 339 17.07 25.95 -2.19
N ILE A 340 16.08 25.82 -3.07
CA ILE A 340 14.83 25.09 -2.81
C ILE A 340 14.49 24.24 -4.02
N GLY A 341 13.99 23.03 -3.78
CA GLY A 341 13.70 22.09 -4.85
C GLY A 341 12.56 21.16 -4.51
N TRP A 342 12.00 20.55 -5.56
CA TRP A 342 10.97 19.54 -5.44
C TRP A 342 11.54 18.21 -5.91
N TYR A 343 11.41 17.18 -5.07
CA TYR A 343 11.77 15.83 -5.46
C TYR A 343 10.60 14.88 -5.20
N TYR A 344 10.53 13.85 -6.04
CA TYR A 344 9.62 12.75 -5.86
C TYR A 344 10.35 11.62 -5.14
N ARG A 345 9.84 11.28 -3.97
CA ARG A 345 10.21 10.08 -3.24
C ARG A 345 9.14 9.02 -3.41
N GLY A 346 9.59 7.81 -3.64
CA GLY A 346 8.73 6.67 -3.79
C GLY A 346 9.48 5.42 -3.37
N LEU A 347 8.71 4.39 -3.17
CA LEU A 347 9.24 3.07 -2.91
C LEU A 347 9.43 2.36 -4.27
N PRO A 348 10.67 2.05 -4.70
CA PRO A 348 10.85 1.29 -5.93
C PRO A 348 10.37 -0.15 -5.72
N GLY A 349 9.27 -0.52 -6.37
CA GLY A 349 8.82 -1.91 -6.50
C GLY A 349 8.40 -2.62 -5.22
N THR A 350 7.86 -1.93 -4.21
CA THR A 350 7.93 -2.43 -2.82
C THR A 350 6.82 -3.31 -2.33
N PHE A 351 5.75 -3.56 -3.08
CA PHE A 351 4.81 -4.56 -2.65
C PHE A 351 4.18 -5.31 -3.81
N GLU A 352 4.02 -6.60 -3.60
CA GLU A 352 3.26 -7.48 -4.46
C GLU A 352 2.04 -7.95 -3.67
N PHE A 353 0.95 -8.18 -4.39
CA PHE A 353 -0.29 -8.70 -3.83
C PHE A 353 -0.77 -9.86 -4.69
N PHE A 354 -1.26 -10.90 -4.03
CA PHE A 354 -1.87 -12.02 -4.72
C PHE A 354 -3.20 -11.57 -5.31
N ASN A 355 -3.47 -11.97 -6.54
CA ASN A 355 -4.61 -11.49 -7.33
C ASN A 355 -5.37 -12.62 -8.04
N ASN A 356 -5.13 -13.84 -7.59
CA ASN A 356 -5.74 -15.05 -8.11
C ASN A 356 -7.18 -15.23 -7.63
N ILE A 357 -7.58 -14.61 -6.52
CA ILE A 357 -8.95 -14.68 -6.02
C ILE A 357 -9.52 -13.28 -5.87
N HIS A 358 -10.81 -13.14 -6.14
CA HIS A 358 -11.61 -11.96 -5.80
C HIS A 358 -13.07 -12.34 -5.57
N GLY A 359 -13.79 -11.57 -4.77
CA GLY A 359 -15.24 -11.76 -4.64
C GLY A 359 -16.00 -11.22 -5.85
N ILE A 360 -17.10 -11.88 -6.19
CA ILE A 360 -18.06 -11.45 -7.20
C ILE A 360 -19.48 -11.52 -6.65
N ILE A 361 -20.37 -10.77 -7.26
CA ILE A 361 -21.82 -10.87 -7.04
C ILE A 361 -22.44 -11.43 -8.32
N ILE A 362 -23.25 -12.46 -8.21
CA ILE A 362 -23.86 -13.16 -9.33
C ILE A 362 -25.28 -13.60 -8.96
N ASP A 363 -26.22 -13.53 -9.91
CA ASP A 363 -27.56 -14.08 -9.71
C ASP A 363 -27.52 -15.62 -9.66
N GLU A 364 -28.26 -16.22 -8.74
CA GLU A 364 -28.31 -17.67 -8.52
C GLU A 364 -28.71 -18.43 -9.80
N GLU A 365 -29.58 -17.83 -10.63
CA GLU A 365 -29.99 -18.39 -11.93
C GLU A 365 -28.81 -18.57 -12.91
N ASN A 366 -27.68 -17.91 -12.66
CA ASN A 366 -26.46 -18.02 -13.46
C ASN A 366 -25.42 -18.96 -12.83
N LEU A 367 -25.70 -19.59 -11.69
CA LEU A 367 -24.79 -20.56 -11.05
C LEU A 367 -24.83 -21.96 -11.70
N ASN A 368 -25.82 -22.24 -12.56
CA ASN A 368 -25.91 -23.50 -13.29
C ASN A 368 -26.56 -23.33 -14.68
N ASP A 369 -26.22 -24.24 -15.60
CA ASP A 369 -26.69 -24.20 -16.99
C ASP A 369 -28.20 -24.39 -17.14
N GLU A 370 -28.84 -25.10 -16.20
CA GLU A 370 -30.28 -25.34 -16.17
C GLU A 370 -31.07 -24.14 -15.63
N LYS A 371 -30.37 -23.12 -15.12
CA LYS A 371 -30.91 -21.93 -14.44
C LYS A 371 -31.86 -22.25 -13.29
N PHE A 372 -31.69 -23.40 -12.65
CA PHE A 372 -32.51 -23.83 -11.53
C PHE A 372 -32.01 -23.18 -10.23
N CYS A 373 -32.92 -22.63 -9.44
CA CYS A 373 -32.66 -21.85 -8.24
C CYS A 373 -33.27 -22.55 -7.02
N THR A 374 -32.41 -23.05 -6.15
CA THR A 374 -32.82 -23.68 -4.88
C THR A 374 -33.26 -22.64 -3.84
N GLY A 375 -32.86 -21.37 -4.03
CA GLY A 375 -32.98 -20.29 -3.05
C GLY A 375 -31.84 -20.25 -2.06
N ASN A 376 -30.92 -21.22 -2.16
CA ASN A 376 -29.67 -21.24 -1.44
C ASN A 376 -28.51 -21.16 -2.44
N CYS A 377 -27.52 -20.34 -2.13
CA CYS A 377 -26.29 -20.21 -2.91
C CYS A 377 -25.24 -21.25 -2.49
N ASP A 378 -25.37 -21.85 -1.29
CA ASP A 378 -24.35 -22.71 -0.68
C ASP A 378 -24.25 -24.10 -1.34
N HIS A 379 -25.25 -24.51 -2.13
CA HIS A 379 -25.26 -25.83 -2.80
C HIS A 379 -24.44 -25.89 -4.10
N PHE A 380 -23.90 -24.76 -4.56
CA PHE A 380 -23.11 -24.69 -5.78
C PHE A 380 -21.61 -24.83 -5.47
N ASP A 381 -21.19 -26.05 -5.16
CA ASP A 381 -19.77 -26.40 -5.15
C ASP A 381 -19.34 -26.82 -6.57
N THR A 382 -18.53 -25.99 -7.23
CA THR A 382 -18.18 -26.18 -8.64
C THR A 382 -17.04 -27.17 -8.89
N GLU A 383 -16.51 -27.83 -7.84
CA GLU A 383 -15.42 -28.80 -7.95
C GLU A 383 -15.66 -29.87 -9.03
N ASN A 384 -16.93 -30.19 -9.34
CA ASN A 384 -17.32 -31.22 -10.31
C ASN A 384 -17.86 -30.72 -11.67
N ARG A 385 -18.00 -29.40 -11.91
CA ARG A 385 -18.48 -28.90 -13.22
C ARG A 385 -17.35 -28.29 -14.05
N ASN A 386 -16.93 -29.06 -15.06
CA ASN A 386 -15.96 -28.66 -16.07
C ASN A 386 -16.39 -27.36 -16.77
N ARG A 387 -15.59 -26.29 -16.59
CA ARG A 387 -15.48 -25.12 -17.49
C ARG A 387 -16.78 -24.75 -18.22
N SER A 388 -17.84 -24.42 -17.48
CA SER A 388 -19.01 -23.85 -18.13
C SER A 388 -18.66 -22.44 -18.62
N SER A 389 -18.94 -22.22 -19.90
CA SER A 389 -18.63 -21.07 -20.71
C SER A 389 -19.45 -19.83 -20.31
N PHE A 390 -19.29 -19.35 -19.09
CA PHE A 390 -19.90 -18.10 -18.60
C PHE A 390 -19.06 -16.92 -19.09
N LEU A 391 -19.28 -16.53 -20.34
CA LEU A 391 -18.43 -15.60 -21.11
C LEU A 391 -19.15 -14.30 -21.53
N ARG A 392 -20.20 -13.85 -20.84
CA ARG A 392 -21.06 -12.76 -21.34
C ARG A 392 -21.52 -11.69 -20.35
N TYR A 393 -21.08 -11.70 -19.10
CA TYR A 393 -21.24 -10.59 -18.17
C TYR A 393 -19.93 -9.85 -17.88
N PRO A 394 -19.94 -8.51 -17.83
CA PRO A 394 -18.73 -7.71 -17.64
C PRO A 394 -18.10 -7.78 -16.22
N ASN A 395 -18.68 -8.58 -15.32
CA ASN A 395 -18.13 -8.95 -14.00
C ASN A 395 -17.80 -10.45 -13.90
N ASP A 396 -17.72 -11.17 -15.02
CA ASP A 396 -17.59 -12.63 -15.01
C ASP A 396 -16.28 -13.07 -14.34
N CYS A 397 -16.46 -14.02 -13.41
CA CYS A 397 -15.37 -14.81 -12.91
C CYS A 397 -14.74 -15.59 -14.07
N ASN A 398 -13.60 -15.09 -14.55
CA ASN A 398 -12.81 -15.78 -15.57
C ASN A 398 -11.95 -16.88 -14.92
N GLY A 399 -12.64 -17.89 -14.38
CA GLY A 399 -12.10 -18.72 -13.32
C GLY A 399 -13.07 -19.77 -12.82
N ARG A 400 -12.73 -20.37 -11.67
CA ARG A 400 -13.60 -21.28 -10.92
C ARG A 400 -14.29 -20.51 -9.80
N LEU A 401 -15.59 -20.76 -9.63
CA LEU A 401 -16.36 -20.21 -8.52
C LEU A 401 -16.26 -21.12 -7.32
N HIS A 402 -15.95 -20.54 -6.18
CA HIS A 402 -15.79 -21.24 -4.92
C HIS A 402 -16.68 -20.61 -3.87
N SER A 403 -17.20 -21.44 -2.97
CA SER A 403 -17.84 -20.99 -1.72
C SER A 403 -18.82 -19.85 -1.95
N CYS A 404 -19.90 -20.09 -2.68
CA CYS A 404 -20.98 -19.13 -2.85
C CYS A 404 -21.87 -19.07 -1.59
N TRP A 405 -22.40 -17.90 -1.26
CA TRP A 405 -23.35 -17.69 -0.16
C TRP A 405 -24.45 -16.71 -0.56
N LEU A 406 -25.58 -16.77 0.17
CA LEU A 406 -26.68 -15.84 -0.03
C LEU A 406 -26.23 -14.43 0.34
N TYR A 407 -26.18 -13.54 -0.65
CA TYR A 407 -25.83 -12.14 -0.42
C TYR A 407 -27.07 -11.28 -0.21
N GLU A 408 -28.06 -11.41 -1.09
CA GLU A 408 -29.31 -10.67 -1.00
C GLU A 408 -30.49 -11.48 -1.55
N GLU A 409 -31.60 -11.48 -0.82
CA GLU A 409 -32.84 -12.08 -1.31
C GLU A 409 -33.56 -11.12 -2.27
N THR A 410 -33.77 -11.51 -3.52
CA THR A 410 -34.35 -10.61 -4.51
C THR A 410 -35.85 -10.42 -4.30
N GLN A 411 -36.34 -9.19 -4.52
CA GLN A 411 -37.80 -8.94 -4.53
C GLN A 411 -38.49 -9.79 -5.61
N LYS A 412 -37.82 -10.05 -6.74
CA LYS A 412 -38.29 -10.93 -7.82
C LYS A 412 -38.60 -12.33 -7.27
N ARG A 413 -37.72 -12.91 -6.44
CA ARG A 413 -37.92 -14.22 -5.83
C ARG A 413 -39.04 -14.22 -4.80
N LYS A 414 -39.12 -13.19 -3.95
CA LYS A 414 -40.22 -13.01 -2.99
C LYS A 414 -41.58 -12.96 -3.69
N ASP A 415 -41.67 -12.18 -4.76
CA ASP A 415 -42.89 -12.06 -5.56
C ASP A 415 -43.24 -13.39 -6.26
N ALA A 416 -42.24 -14.10 -6.80
CA ALA A 416 -42.45 -15.41 -7.42
C ALA A 416 -42.94 -16.46 -6.42
N TYR A 417 -42.36 -16.49 -5.22
CA TYR A 417 -42.79 -17.34 -4.12
C TYR A 417 -44.22 -17.02 -3.68
N ALA A 418 -44.52 -15.73 -3.42
CA ALA A 418 -45.85 -15.29 -3.03
C ALA A 418 -46.91 -15.64 -4.10
N ASN A 419 -46.58 -15.45 -5.38
CA ASN A 419 -47.46 -15.81 -6.49
C ASN A 419 -47.69 -17.33 -6.56
N HIS A 420 -46.65 -18.15 -6.35
CA HIS A 420 -46.80 -19.60 -6.28
C HIS A 420 -47.69 -20.02 -5.10
N TYR A 421 -47.44 -19.48 -3.91
CA TYR A 421 -48.18 -19.76 -2.68
C TYR A 421 -49.66 -19.37 -2.78
N LEU A 422 -49.96 -18.15 -3.25
CA LEU A 422 -51.33 -17.69 -3.47
C LEU A 422 -52.05 -18.53 -4.53
N THR A 423 -51.34 -18.93 -5.59
CA THR A 423 -51.88 -19.81 -6.64
C THR A 423 -52.17 -21.20 -6.08
N ALA A 424 -51.32 -21.74 -5.22
CA ALA A 424 -51.53 -23.04 -4.58
C ALA A 424 -52.73 -23.01 -3.61
N ILE A 425 -52.83 -21.97 -2.77
CA ILE A 425 -53.93 -21.82 -1.79
C ILE A 425 -55.28 -21.58 -2.47
N SER A 426 -55.32 -20.68 -3.45
CA SER A 426 -56.57 -20.35 -4.15
C SER A 426 -57.17 -21.53 -4.91
N MET A 427 -56.41 -22.62 -5.08
CA MET A 427 -56.84 -23.82 -5.80
C MET A 427 -57.42 -24.92 -4.92
N GLY A 428 -57.09 -25.00 -3.62
CA GLY A 428 -57.61 -26.03 -2.70
C GLY A 428 -57.57 -27.47 -3.27
N ASN A 429 -58.40 -28.38 -2.73
CA ASN A 429 -58.49 -29.79 -3.16
C ASN A 429 -59.22 -30.00 -4.52
N ARG A 430 -59.46 -28.97 -5.34
CA ARG A 430 -60.16 -29.12 -6.62
C ARG A 430 -59.16 -29.39 -7.76
N TYR A 431 -58.81 -30.66 -7.93
CA TYR A 431 -57.87 -31.16 -8.94
C TYR A 431 -58.54 -31.34 -10.31
N ASN A 432 -58.36 -30.38 -11.23
CA ASN A 432 -58.59 -30.56 -12.67
C ASN A 432 -57.32 -30.21 -13.48
N GLY A 433 -57.07 -30.87 -14.62
CA GLY A 433 -55.80 -30.81 -15.36
C GLY A 433 -55.33 -29.42 -15.82
N PHE A 434 -56.25 -28.48 -16.07
CA PHE A 434 -55.90 -27.07 -16.39
C PHE A 434 -55.32 -26.32 -15.18
N LEU A 435 -55.78 -26.64 -13.96
CA LEU A 435 -55.30 -26.01 -12.73
C LEU A 435 -53.89 -26.49 -12.37
N GLN A 436 -53.58 -27.77 -12.63
CA GLN A 436 -52.22 -28.31 -12.50
C GLN A 436 -51.21 -27.56 -13.37
N GLN A 437 -51.57 -27.21 -14.61
CA GLN A 437 -50.69 -26.45 -15.49
C GLN A 437 -50.37 -25.05 -14.96
N LYS A 438 -51.32 -24.40 -14.27
CA LYS A 438 -51.13 -23.06 -13.71
C LYS A 438 -50.25 -23.07 -12.46
N VAL A 439 -50.42 -24.05 -11.57
CA VAL A 439 -49.49 -24.26 -10.43
C VAL A 439 -48.11 -24.62 -10.93
N ALA A 440 -48.02 -25.53 -11.91
CA ALA A 440 -46.73 -25.92 -12.51
C ALA A 440 -46.02 -24.72 -13.12
N LYS A 441 -46.74 -23.80 -13.78
CA LYS A 441 -46.17 -22.58 -14.35
C LYS A 441 -45.65 -21.61 -13.28
N THR A 442 -46.40 -21.37 -12.20
CA THR A 442 -45.93 -20.47 -11.13
C THR A 442 -44.80 -21.08 -10.31
N TYR A 443 -44.83 -22.41 -10.11
CA TYR A 443 -43.72 -23.16 -9.54
C TYR A 443 -42.48 -23.04 -10.42
N ASN A 444 -42.60 -23.25 -11.74
CA ASN A 444 -41.51 -23.12 -12.69
C ASN A 444 -40.88 -21.71 -12.65
N THR A 445 -41.71 -20.67 -12.59
CA THR A 445 -41.20 -19.29 -12.41
C THR A 445 -40.44 -19.12 -11.09
N PHE A 446 -40.93 -19.70 -9.99
CA PHE A 446 -40.28 -19.62 -8.68
C PHE A 446 -38.92 -20.34 -8.67
N ILE A 447 -38.86 -21.57 -9.18
CA ILE A 447 -37.60 -22.34 -9.26
C ILE A 447 -36.60 -21.79 -10.28
N HIS A 448 -36.99 -20.87 -11.17
CA HIS A 448 -36.08 -20.19 -12.10
C HIS A 448 -35.86 -18.71 -11.74
N THR A 449 -36.28 -18.28 -10.55
CA THR A 449 -36.05 -16.92 -10.07
C THR A 449 -35.11 -16.94 -8.87
N GLY A 450 -33.85 -16.62 -9.13
CA GLY A 450 -32.76 -16.71 -8.16
C GLY A 450 -32.70 -15.60 -7.12
N ASN A 451 -31.97 -15.87 -6.05
CA ASN A 451 -31.41 -14.82 -5.18
C ASN A 451 -30.13 -14.23 -5.78
N ILE A 452 -29.61 -13.16 -5.17
CA ILE A 452 -28.26 -12.67 -5.46
C ILE A 452 -27.28 -13.39 -4.54
N CYS A 453 -26.27 -14.00 -5.13
CA CYS A 453 -25.22 -14.74 -4.45
C CYS A 453 -23.90 -13.94 -4.45
N GLY A 454 -23.20 -13.98 -3.33
CA GLY A 454 -21.78 -13.62 -3.26
C GLY A 454 -20.96 -14.88 -3.49
N CYS A 455 -19.93 -14.83 -4.32
CA CYS A 455 -19.05 -15.98 -4.59
C CYS A 455 -17.61 -15.54 -4.64
N LEU A 456 -16.68 -16.46 -4.38
CA LEU A 456 -15.26 -16.24 -4.61
C LEU A 456 -14.87 -16.75 -5.99
N CYS A 457 -14.18 -15.93 -6.75
CA CYS A 457 -13.69 -16.28 -8.07
C CYS A 457 -12.18 -16.53 -8.05
N GLU A 458 -11.77 -17.77 -8.28
CA GLU A 458 -10.39 -18.16 -8.55
C GLU A 458 -10.09 -18.03 -10.04
N ARG A 459 -9.32 -17.01 -10.43
CA ARG A 459 -8.91 -16.73 -11.80
C ARG A 459 -8.04 -17.83 -12.40
N SER A 460 -8.24 -18.10 -13.70
CA SER A 460 -7.48 -19.09 -14.46
C SER A 460 -6.49 -18.46 -15.45
N TYR A 461 -5.37 -19.14 -15.67
CA TYR A 461 -4.27 -18.73 -16.56
C TYR A 461 -4.57 -18.88 -18.07
N ASN A 462 -5.72 -19.46 -18.44
CA ASN A 462 -5.99 -19.89 -19.82
C ASN A 462 -6.76 -18.88 -20.68
N ASP A 463 -6.96 -17.65 -20.21
CA ASP A 463 -7.69 -16.65 -20.99
C ASP A 463 -6.77 -15.66 -21.72
N SER A 464 -7.09 -15.46 -23.00
CA SER A 464 -6.58 -14.44 -23.91
C SER A 464 -6.55 -13.01 -23.34
N PHE A 465 -7.45 -12.65 -22.40
CA PHE A 465 -7.50 -11.32 -21.78
C PHE A 465 -6.61 -11.17 -20.53
N THR A 466 -6.08 -12.26 -19.98
CA THR A 466 -5.14 -12.22 -18.84
C THR A 466 -3.77 -12.68 -19.33
N PRO A 467 -2.88 -11.77 -19.77
CA PRO A 467 -1.55 -12.14 -20.23
C PRO A 467 -0.86 -13.03 -19.19
N ARG A 468 -0.39 -14.21 -19.62
CA ARG A 468 0.51 -15.07 -18.82
C ARG A 468 1.63 -14.18 -18.26
N GLY A 469 1.87 -14.25 -16.95
CA GLY A 469 2.82 -13.36 -16.24
C GLY A 469 2.18 -12.32 -15.31
N LYS A 470 0.86 -12.09 -15.39
CA LYS A 470 0.17 -11.07 -14.56
C LYS A 470 -0.54 -11.60 -13.32
N LEU A 471 -0.86 -12.89 -13.27
CA LEU A 471 -1.43 -13.50 -12.06
C LEU A 471 -0.31 -13.75 -11.04
N LEU A 472 -0.59 -13.60 -9.76
CA LEU A 472 0.30 -13.98 -8.66
C LEU A 472 -0.56 -14.74 -7.66
N ASP A 473 -0.24 -16.02 -7.43
CA ASP A 473 -1.11 -16.93 -6.67
C ASP A 473 -0.40 -17.75 -5.58
N SER A 474 0.93 -17.83 -5.65
CA SER A 474 1.70 -18.78 -4.85
C SER A 474 3.05 -18.22 -4.41
N VAL A 475 3.59 -18.85 -3.38
CA VAL A 475 4.95 -18.61 -2.87
C VAL A 475 5.81 -19.84 -3.16
N CYS A 476 7.09 -19.63 -3.39
CA CYS A 476 8.06 -20.71 -3.45
C CYS A 476 8.62 -21.02 -2.06
N LEU A 477 8.50 -22.28 -1.66
CA LEU A 477 8.99 -22.78 -0.37
C LEU A 477 10.39 -23.42 -0.46
N ASP A 478 10.91 -23.57 -1.68
CA ASP A 478 12.25 -24.14 -1.87
C ASP A 478 13.32 -23.25 -1.23
N PRO A 479 14.35 -23.86 -0.62
CA PRO A 479 15.44 -23.12 -0.03
C PRO A 479 16.31 -22.48 -1.12
N VAL A 480 16.68 -21.23 -0.89
CA VAL A 480 17.79 -20.60 -1.63
C VAL A 480 19.05 -20.77 -0.78
N VAL A 481 20.13 -21.27 -1.39
CA VAL A 481 21.41 -21.51 -0.72
C VAL A 481 22.50 -20.71 -1.41
N ALA A 482 23.34 -20.02 -0.63
CA ALA A 482 24.50 -19.29 -1.07
C ALA A 482 25.54 -20.21 -1.75
N ASP A 483 26.40 -19.62 -2.55
CA ASP A 483 27.52 -20.30 -3.20
C ASP A 483 28.57 -20.71 -2.16
N GLU A 484 29.42 -21.67 -2.52
CA GLU A 484 30.45 -22.16 -1.61
C GLU A 484 31.37 -21.02 -1.12
N GLY A 485 31.68 -21.00 0.18
CA GLY A 485 32.49 -19.96 0.81
C GLY A 485 31.80 -18.61 0.97
N SER A 486 30.54 -18.47 0.53
CA SER A 486 29.76 -17.23 0.65
C SER A 486 28.83 -17.26 1.86
N ALA A 487 28.69 -16.12 2.53
CA ALA A 487 27.70 -15.91 3.58
C ALA A 487 26.63 -14.93 3.11
N VAL A 488 25.42 -15.07 3.66
CA VAL A 488 24.30 -14.18 3.35
C VAL A 488 24.48 -12.84 4.05
N THR A 489 24.38 -11.75 3.29
CA THR A 489 24.48 -10.36 3.76
C THR A 489 23.15 -9.62 3.74
N GLY A 490 22.18 -10.17 3.02
CA GLY A 490 20.83 -9.65 2.94
C GLY A 490 19.85 -10.60 2.30
N VAL A 491 18.57 -10.28 2.43
CA VAL A 491 17.45 -11.08 1.91
C VAL A 491 16.39 -10.17 1.32
N GLY A 492 15.63 -10.65 0.35
CA GLY A 492 14.51 -9.92 -0.24
C GLY A 492 13.51 -10.87 -0.88
N PHE A 493 12.35 -10.35 -1.27
CA PHE A 493 11.44 -11.08 -2.13
C PHE A 493 11.62 -10.65 -3.58
N ILE A 494 11.33 -11.56 -4.50
CA ILE A 494 11.28 -11.27 -5.93
C ILE A 494 10.13 -12.04 -6.56
N ARG A 495 9.43 -11.40 -7.49
CA ARG A 495 8.40 -12.06 -8.29
C ARG A 495 9.07 -12.79 -9.45
N TYR A 496 8.84 -14.10 -9.54
CA TYR A 496 9.29 -14.92 -10.65
C TYR A 496 8.21 -15.94 -11.01
N ASP A 497 7.93 -16.12 -12.31
CA ASP A 497 6.96 -17.08 -12.85
C ASP A 497 5.60 -17.15 -12.11
N ASN A 498 5.00 -15.98 -11.85
CA ASN A 498 3.71 -15.84 -11.13
C ASN A 498 3.74 -16.27 -9.65
N ARG A 499 4.94 -16.35 -9.06
CA ARG A 499 5.15 -16.71 -7.66
C ARG A 499 6.04 -15.69 -6.97
N ILE A 500 5.96 -15.63 -5.65
CA ILE A 500 6.95 -14.93 -4.84
C ILE A 500 8.05 -15.89 -4.43
N HIS A 501 9.29 -15.51 -4.71
CA HIS A 501 10.50 -16.21 -4.31
C HIS A 501 11.26 -15.38 -3.28
N ILE A 502 12.04 -16.05 -2.44
CA ILE A 502 13.11 -15.39 -1.69
C ILE A 502 14.32 -15.23 -2.61
N GLN A 503 15.03 -14.12 -2.46
CA GLN A 503 16.37 -13.93 -3.00
C GLN A 503 17.34 -13.58 -1.89
N LEU A 504 18.60 -14.00 -2.05
CA LEU A 504 19.68 -13.77 -1.11
C LEU A 504 20.72 -12.85 -1.72
N GLN A 505 21.13 -11.84 -0.96
CA GLN A 505 22.39 -11.16 -1.21
C GLN A 505 23.48 -11.94 -0.48
N GLN A 506 24.52 -12.32 -1.21
CA GLN A 506 25.63 -13.11 -0.70
C GLN A 506 26.98 -12.48 -1.09
N GLY A 507 28.00 -12.74 -0.28
CA GLY A 507 29.39 -12.40 -0.59
C GLY A 507 30.36 -13.37 0.09
N ILE A 508 31.58 -13.46 -0.42
CA ILE A 508 32.62 -14.37 0.10
C ILE A 508 33.04 -13.90 1.49
N LEU A 509 32.96 -14.81 2.46
CA LEU A 509 33.39 -14.56 3.84
C LEU A 509 34.88 -14.88 3.98
N ILE A 510 35.69 -13.85 4.24
CA ILE A 510 37.14 -13.93 4.41
C ILE A 510 37.50 -13.28 5.73
N ASN A 511 38.13 -14.04 6.62
CA ASN A 511 38.63 -13.57 7.92
C ASN A 511 37.58 -12.85 8.78
N GLY A 512 36.32 -13.31 8.73
CA GLY A 512 35.19 -12.74 9.47
C GLY A 512 34.56 -11.51 8.82
N THR A 513 35.03 -11.12 7.64
CA THR A 513 34.52 -9.97 6.86
C THR A 513 34.04 -10.40 5.48
N ILE A 514 33.05 -9.70 4.94
CA ILE A 514 32.60 -9.95 3.56
C ILE A 514 33.47 -9.14 2.61
N ASP A 515 33.95 -9.77 1.54
CA ASP A 515 34.56 -9.04 0.45
C ASP A 515 33.48 -8.26 -0.35
N PRO A 516 33.46 -6.91 -0.29
CA PRO A 516 32.42 -6.11 -0.92
C PRO A 516 32.40 -6.25 -2.45
N THR A 517 33.51 -6.65 -3.07
CA THR A 517 33.60 -6.84 -4.54
C THR A 517 32.89 -8.09 -5.02
N THR A 518 32.58 -9.02 -4.11
CA THR A 518 31.96 -10.31 -4.40
C THR A 518 30.45 -10.32 -4.18
N VAL A 519 29.89 -9.20 -3.69
CA VAL A 519 28.49 -9.10 -3.29
C VAL A 519 27.56 -9.19 -4.50
N LYS A 520 26.66 -10.17 -4.51
CA LYS A 520 25.68 -10.39 -5.60
C LYS A 520 24.37 -10.99 -5.08
N TRP A 521 23.29 -10.76 -5.82
CA TRP A 521 21.99 -11.38 -5.58
C TRP A 521 21.89 -12.77 -6.22
N LYS A 522 21.23 -13.71 -5.53
CA LYS A 522 20.95 -15.07 -5.98
C LYS A 522 19.50 -15.43 -5.66
N VAL A 523 18.84 -16.10 -6.59
CA VAL A 523 17.45 -16.60 -6.46
C VAL A 523 17.38 -18.01 -7.06
N GLU A 524 16.62 -18.91 -6.43
CA GLU A 524 16.24 -20.19 -7.03
C GLU A 524 15.03 -19.96 -7.94
N ARG A 525 15.23 -20.06 -9.25
CA ARG A 525 14.19 -19.79 -10.25
C ARG A 525 13.31 -21.00 -10.53
N ASN A 526 13.84 -22.20 -10.31
CA ASN A 526 13.09 -23.43 -10.54
C ASN A 526 12.42 -23.90 -9.24
N CYS A 527 11.17 -23.47 -9.03
CA CYS A 527 10.41 -23.82 -7.84
C CYS A 527 9.68 -25.17 -7.99
N LYS A 528 10.19 -26.19 -7.33
CA LYS A 528 9.60 -27.53 -7.17
C LYS A 528 8.47 -27.52 -6.15
N ASN A 529 8.66 -26.82 -5.02
CA ASN A 529 7.67 -26.75 -3.94
C ASN A 529 7.02 -25.36 -3.89
N ALA A 530 5.93 -25.19 -4.65
CA ALA A 530 5.12 -23.98 -4.58
C ALA A 530 3.80 -24.25 -3.86
N GLN A 531 3.41 -23.29 -3.02
CA GLN A 531 2.14 -23.34 -2.30
C GLN A 531 1.29 -22.14 -2.67
N LYS A 532 0.02 -22.40 -3.02
CA LYS A 532 -0.96 -21.33 -3.21
C LYS A 532 -1.21 -20.61 -1.90
N VAL A 533 -1.34 -19.29 -1.99
CA VAL A 533 -1.55 -18.45 -0.81
C VAL A 533 -2.96 -18.57 -0.23
N VAL A 534 -3.92 -19.01 -1.05
CA VAL A 534 -5.28 -19.38 -0.62
C VAL A 534 -5.66 -20.65 -1.36
N TYR A 535 -6.08 -21.69 -0.63
CA TYR A 535 -6.14 -23.05 -1.19
C TYR A 535 -7.29 -23.94 -0.68
N ASN A 536 -8.11 -23.49 0.25
CA ASN A 536 -9.30 -24.23 0.70
C ASN A 536 -10.47 -23.26 0.74
N PHE A 537 -11.64 -23.66 0.23
CA PHE A 537 -12.84 -22.82 0.17
C PHE A 537 -14.03 -23.64 0.65
N LYS A 538 -14.44 -23.46 1.90
CA LYS A 538 -15.60 -24.16 2.45
C LYS A 538 -16.51 -23.18 3.19
N ASN A 539 -17.82 -23.29 2.95
CA ASN A 539 -18.87 -22.56 3.66
C ASN A 539 -18.69 -21.02 3.66
N GLY A 540 -18.28 -20.43 2.53
CA GLY A 540 -18.06 -18.98 2.45
C GLY A 540 -16.77 -18.49 3.13
N GLN A 541 -15.98 -19.41 3.67
CA GLN A 541 -14.67 -19.13 4.27
C GLN A 541 -13.58 -19.80 3.44
N TYR A 542 -12.40 -19.19 3.43
CA TYR A 542 -11.22 -19.79 2.81
C TYR A 542 -10.08 -19.91 3.82
N GLU A 543 -9.25 -20.92 3.63
CA GLU A 543 -7.99 -21.04 4.34
C GLU A 543 -6.85 -20.51 3.46
N GLY A 544 -6.03 -19.67 4.08
CA GLY A 544 -4.81 -19.17 3.49
C GLY A 544 -3.56 -19.85 4.01
N LEU A 545 -2.47 -19.52 3.34
CA LEU A 545 -1.13 -19.77 3.85
C LEU A 545 -0.98 -19.07 5.20
N LYS A 546 -0.60 -19.84 6.21
CA LYS A 546 -0.30 -19.35 7.55
C LYS A 546 1.20 -19.19 7.69
N ILE A 547 1.65 -18.01 8.10
CA ILE A 547 3.06 -17.71 8.38
C ILE A 547 3.19 -17.30 9.83
N VAL A 548 4.01 -18.02 10.58
CA VAL A 548 4.32 -17.68 11.97
C VAL A 548 5.33 -16.53 11.98
N LEU A 549 5.07 -15.52 12.83
CA LEU A 549 5.95 -14.37 12.99
C LEU A 549 7.08 -14.69 13.98
N GLU A 550 8.01 -15.51 13.54
CA GLU A 550 9.18 -15.94 14.32
C GLU A 550 10.50 -15.38 13.77
N ASP A 551 11.48 -15.23 14.67
CA ASP A 551 12.88 -14.98 14.32
C ASP A 551 13.63 -16.31 14.41
N ILE A 552 14.10 -16.84 13.28
CA ILE A 552 14.94 -18.04 13.21
C ILE A 552 16.40 -17.59 13.32
N ILE A 553 16.99 -17.81 14.50
CA ILE A 553 18.36 -17.40 14.83
C ILE A 553 19.24 -18.64 14.97
N LEU A 554 20.38 -18.64 14.28
CA LEU A 554 21.37 -19.69 14.40
C LEU A 554 22.26 -19.48 15.64
N LYS A 555 22.88 -20.56 16.12
CA LYS A 555 23.77 -20.53 17.30
C LYS A 555 25.01 -19.67 17.08
N GLU A 556 25.69 -19.28 18.15
CA GLU A 556 26.94 -18.52 18.07
C GLU A 556 27.98 -19.21 17.16
N LYS A 557 28.79 -18.40 16.48
CA LYS A 557 29.81 -18.83 15.49
C LYS A 557 29.25 -19.55 14.26
N THR A 558 27.99 -19.31 13.91
CA THR A 558 27.43 -19.72 12.62
C THR A 558 27.00 -18.50 11.81
N VAL A 559 27.09 -18.63 10.49
CA VAL A 559 26.57 -17.65 9.53
C VAL A 559 25.47 -18.27 8.70
N VAL A 560 24.49 -17.45 8.31
CA VAL A 560 23.45 -17.87 7.38
C VAL A 560 24.06 -18.08 6.00
N THR A 561 23.77 -19.24 5.42
CA THR A 561 24.15 -19.64 4.07
C THR A 561 22.95 -20.05 3.24
N GLY A 562 21.73 -20.04 3.78
CA GLY A 562 20.53 -20.30 2.99
C GLY A 562 19.25 -20.10 3.79
N VAL A 563 18.13 -20.01 3.09
CA VAL A 563 16.82 -19.61 3.65
C VAL A 563 15.70 -20.29 2.89
N ALA A 564 14.72 -20.84 3.61
CA ALA A 564 13.45 -21.31 3.08
C ALA A 564 12.29 -20.46 3.63
N PHE A 565 11.30 -20.16 2.79
CA PHE A 565 10.19 -19.27 3.13
C PHE A 565 9.36 -19.80 4.28
N GLY A 566 9.29 -19.07 5.39
CA GLY A 566 8.51 -19.41 6.58
C GLY A 566 8.95 -20.68 7.33
N LEU A 567 9.98 -21.39 6.86
CA LEU A 567 10.22 -22.79 7.27
C LEU A 567 11.58 -23.00 7.96
N ALA A 568 12.68 -22.50 7.39
CA ALA A 568 14.00 -22.85 7.87
C ALA A 568 15.10 -21.86 7.47
N VAL A 569 16.15 -21.82 8.28
CA VAL A 569 17.41 -21.12 7.98
C VAL A 569 18.55 -22.14 7.96
N TYR A 570 19.40 -22.04 6.95
CA TYR A 570 20.56 -22.87 6.72
C TYR A 570 21.82 -22.12 7.16
N GLY A 571 22.64 -22.76 7.98
CA GLY A 571 23.82 -22.20 8.59
C GLY A 571 25.08 -23.01 8.32
N ARG A 572 26.23 -22.33 8.37
CA ARG A 572 27.55 -22.96 8.42
C ARG A 572 28.34 -22.40 9.59
N ASP A 573 29.15 -23.25 10.21
CA ASP A 573 30.08 -22.81 11.24
C ASP A 573 31.21 -21.98 10.65
N ILE A 574 31.73 -21.06 11.45
CA ILE A 574 32.95 -20.30 11.15
C ILE A 574 34.12 -20.98 11.87
N ASP A 575 35.26 -21.09 11.19
CA ASP A 575 36.52 -21.57 11.78
C ASP A 575 37.20 -20.49 12.67
N GLU A 576 38.35 -20.83 13.24
CA GLU A 576 39.13 -19.92 14.08
C GLU A 576 39.72 -18.71 13.32
N TYR A 577 39.80 -18.81 12.00
CA TYR A 577 40.31 -17.75 11.13
C TYR A 577 39.21 -16.79 10.69
N GLY A 578 37.94 -17.15 10.86
CA GLY A 578 36.80 -16.33 10.44
C GLY A 578 36.24 -16.73 9.06
N ASN A 579 36.60 -17.90 8.54
CA ASN A 579 36.12 -18.42 7.27
C ASN A 579 35.06 -19.51 7.49
N ILE A 580 34.29 -19.83 6.45
CA ILE A 580 33.33 -20.93 6.53
C ILE A 580 34.06 -22.27 6.73
N ASP A 581 33.76 -22.96 7.82
CA ASP A 581 34.33 -24.27 8.16
C ASP A 581 33.75 -25.35 7.24
N ARG A 582 34.49 -25.66 6.17
CA ARG A 582 34.08 -26.66 5.16
C ARG A 582 34.06 -28.10 5.69
N LYS A 583 34.77 -28.37 6.80
CA LYS A 583 34.79 -29.71 7.41
C LYS A 583 33.49 -30.01 8.15
N LYS A 584 32.76 -28.97 8.57
CA LYS A 584 31.47 -29.11 9.26
C LYS A 584 30.31 -29.03 8.27
N GLY A 585 29.33 -29.92 8.48
CA GLY A 585 28.12 -29.97 7.67
C GLY A 585 27.24 -28.72 7.79
N THR A 586 26.28 -28.58 6.89
CA THR A 586 25.24 -27.55 6.98
C THR A 586 24.37 -27.80 8.21
N LYS A 587 24.15 -26.76 9.02
CA LYS A 587 23.17 -26.78 10.11
C LYS A 587 21.86 -26.25 9.59
N ILE A 588 20.76 -26.97 9.81
CA ILE A 588 19.43 -26.50 9.44
C ILE A 588 18.67 -26.22 10.73
N GLN A 589 18.23 -24.98 10.89
CA GLN A 589 17.34 -24.59 11.97
C GLN A 589 15.95 -24.41 11.38
N PHE A 590 15.03 -25.31 11.73
CA PHE A 590 13.63 -25.18 11.38
C PHE A 590 12.91 -24.21 12.32
N SER A 591 11.77 -23.72 11.84
CA SER A 591 10.76 -23.07 12.68
C SER A 591 10.46 -23.92 13.90
N GLN A 592 10.44 -23.28 15.07
CA GLN A 592 10.11 -23.95 16.33
C GLN A 592 8.59 -24.07 16.52
N CYS A 593 7.81 -23.42 15.65
CA CYS A 593 6.38 -23.28 15.78
C CYS A 593 5.59 -24.18 14.80
N ASP A 594 6.28 -24.88 13.90
CA ASP A 594 5.71 -25.77 12.88
C ASP A 594 5.41 -27.20 13.40
N ASP A 595 5.90 -27.53 14.60
CA ASP A 595 5.86 -28.89 15.19
C ASP A 595 4.49 -29.35 15.72
N ILE A 596 3.41 -28.57 15.55
CA ILE A 596 2.05 -28.95 16.01
C ILE A 596 1.39 -30.00 15.07
N SER A 597 1.93 -30.23 13.87
CA SER A 597 1.35 -31.18 12.91
C SER A 597 2.03 -32.56 12.86
N ARG A 598 3.26 -32.72 13.37
CA ARG A 598 4.05 -33.96 13.21
C ARG A 598 4.08 -34.87 14.43
N TYR A 599 3.76 -34.36 15.63
CA TYR A 599 3.69 -35.15 16.85
C TYR A 599 2.25 -35.18 17.36
N ASN A 600 1.68 -36.38 17.56
CA ASN A 600 0.39 -36.63 18.21
C ASN A 600 0.45 -36.21 19.70
N ILE A 601 0.72 -34.94 20.00
CA ILE A 601 0.65 -34.40 21.34
C ILE A 601 -0.78 -33.91 21.56
N GLN A 602 -1.37 -34.37 22.65
CA GLN A 602 -2.72 -34.03 23.07
C GLN A 602 -2.95 -32.51 22.99
N LYS A 603 -4.10 -32.17 22.41
CA LYS A 603 -4.49 -30.86 21.87
C LYS A 603 -4.67 -29.75 22.91
N ASP A 604 -4.36 -30.00 24.18
CA ASP A 604 -5.00 -29.26 25.28
C ASP A 604 -4.11 -28.29 26.07
N ASP A 605 -2.78 -28.18 25.86
CA ASP A 605 -1.99 -27.27 26.72
C ASP A 605 -0.76 -26.52 26.15
N PHE A 606 -0.48 -26.51 24.84
CA PHE A 606 0.66 -25.72 24.31
C PHE A 606 0.33 -24.93 23.03
N CYS A 607 0.48 -23.60 23.12
CA CYS A 607 0.36 -22.56 22.07
C CYS A 607 -1.03 -22.31 21.46
N ARG A 608 -1.92 -21.61 22.19
CA ARG A 608 -2.98 -20.81 21.55
C ARG A 608 -2.35 -19.66 20.76
N THR A 609 -1.95 -19.93 19.52
CA THR A 609 -1.43 -18.89 18.62
C THR A 609 -2.55 -17.89 18.32
N THR A 610 -2.34 -16.61 18.63
CA THR A 610 -3.27 -15.54 18.32
C THR A 610 -3.01 -15.05 16.90
N ASP A 611 -4.06 -15.02 16.07
CA ASP A 611 -3.96 -14.39 14.75
C ASP A 611 -3.79 -12.87 14.93
N VAL A 612 -2.68 -12.33 14.41
CA VAL A 612 -2.38 -10.89 14.45
C VAL A 612 -3.41 -10.14 13.62
N ILE A 613 -3.84 -10.74 12.52
CA ILE A 613 -4.96 -10.30 11.71
C ILE A 613 -6.19 -10.92 12.35
N ARG A 614 -6.68 -10.34 13.46
CA ARG A 614 -7.93 -10.80 14.08
C ARG A 614 -8.98 -10.97 12.97
N GLN A 615 -9.53 -12.17 12.82
CA GLN A 615 -10.71 -12.50 12.00
C GLN A 615 -11.96 -11.72 12.48
N ARG A 616 -11.90 -10.39 12.46
CA ARG A 616 -13.00 -9.48 12.77
C ARG A 616 -13.44 -8.87 11.46
N GLN A 617 -14.31 -9.60 10.75
CA GLN A 617 -15.39 -9.21 9.82
C GLN A 617 -15.28 -7.98 8.89
N SER A 618 -14.18 -7.20 8.85
CA SER A 618 -14.09 -5.95 8.08
C SER A 618 -12.63 -5.54 7.83
N LEU A 619 -11.81 -6.43 7.27
CA LEU A 619 -10.44 -6.08 6.89
C LEU A 619 -10.45 -5.26 5.61
N LEU A 620 -9.88 -4.06 5.67
CA LEU A 620 -9.59 -3.25 4.51
C LEU A 620 -8.22 -3.62 3.91
N PRO A 621 -8.01 -3.34 2.61
CA PRO A 621 -6.67 -3.39 2.02
C PRO A 621 -5.70 -2.55 2.86
N PRO A 622 -4.39 -2.87 2.83
CA PRO A 622 -3.40 -2.04 3.49
C PRO A 622 -3.43 -0.64 2.87
N THR A 623 -4.11 0.30 3.52
CA THR A 623 -4.02 1.71 3.19
C THR A 623 -2.86 2.29 3.98
N SER A 624 -2.16 3.27 3.40
CA SER A 624 -1.08 3.97 4.10
C SER A 624 -1.66 4.73 5.29
N SER A 625 -1.80 4.09 6.45
CA SER A 625 -2.29 4.76 7.66
C SER A 625 -1.15 5.16 8.56
N PHE A 626 -1.15 6.46 8.84
CA PHE A 626 -0.34 7.22 9.78
C PHE A 626 -0.09 6.54 11.11
N ALA A 627 1.20 6.36 11.43
CA ALA A 627 1.76 6.13 12.77
C ALA A 627 1.22 4.92 13.57
N GLY A 628 2.13 4.21 14.24
CA GLY A 628 1.78 3.13 15.14
C GLY A 628 1.62 1.76 14.48
N ASN A 629 2.41 1.47 13.44
CA ASN A 629 2.59 0.08 12.98
C ASN A 629 3.03 -0.76 14.19
N LYS A 630 2.14 -1.61 14.67
CA LYS A 630 2.50 -2.56 15.72
C LYS A 630 3.23 -3.70 15.05
N GLU A 631 4.54 -3.77 15.25
CA GLU A 631 5.30 -4.96 14.89
C GLU A 631 4.82 -6.07 15.83
N GLY A 632 4.09 -7.04 15.30
CA GLY A 632 3.78 -8.26 16.03
C GLY A 632 5.08 -8.99 16.36
N LYS A 633 5.58 -8.83 17.58
CA LYS A 633 6.78 -9.52 18.09
C LYS A 633 6.36 -10.57 19.10
N GLY A 634 6.72 -11.83 18.88
CA GLY A 634 6.65 -12.83 19.93
C GLY A 634 6.80 -14.27 19.46
N LEU A 635 7.59 -15.03 20.22
CA LEU A 635 7.69 -16.49 20.23
C LEU A 635 6.33 -17.16 19.95
N CYS A 636 6.22 -17.95 18.86
CA CYS A 636 5.11 -18.82 18.40
C CYS A 636 3.65 -18.35 18.56
N ASN A 637 3.39 -17.20 19.17
CA ASN A 637 2.09 -16.77 19.63
C ASN A 637 1.38 -15.90 18.60
N TYR A 638 2.08 -15.52 17.54
CA TYR A 638 1.59 -14.63 16.50
C TYR A 638 1.81 -15.26 15.14
N HIS A 639 0.74 -15.27 14.34
CA HIS A 639 0.81 -15.64 12.95
C HIS A 639 0.02 -14.65 12.10
N VAL A 640 0.34 -14.67 10.82
CA VAL A 640 -0.39 -14.03 9.75
C VAL A 640 -1.05 -15.12 8.94
N LEU A 641 -2.36 -15.00 8.73
CA LEU A 641 -3.09 -15.79 7.76
C LEU A 641 -3.31 -14.93 6.52
N PHE A 642 -2.87 -15.43 5.36
CA PHE A 642 -3.26 -14.79 4.11
C PHE A 642 -4.75 -14.99 3.85
N GLY A 643 -5.41 -13.97 3.34
CA GLY A 643 -6.83 -14.04 3.08
C GLY A 643 -7.33 -12.87 2.28
N GLY A 644 -8.51 -13.01 1.71
CA GLY A 644 -9.25 -11.90 1.13
C GLY A 644 -9.64 -10.79 2.14
N THR A 645 -9.83 -9.58 1.63
CA THR A 645 -10.47 -8.46 2.33
C THR A 645 -11.97 -8.68 2.53
N SER A 646 -12.61 -7.85 3.36
CA SER A 646 -14.04 -8.00 3.66
C SER A 646 -14.91 -7.84 2.41
N PHE A 647 -15.82 -8.79 2.24
CA PHE A 647 -16.74 -8.77 1.11
C PHE A 647 -17.73 -7.60 1.18
N GLU A 648 -18.12 -7.19 2.38
CA GLU A 648 -19.00 -6.06 2.63
C GLU A 648 -18.34 -4.74 2.23
N MET A 649 -17.04 -4.61 2.52
CA MET A 649 -16.28 -3.37 2.33
C MET A 649 -15.80 -3.19 0.89
N ASP A 650 -15.20 -4.21 0.30
CA ASP A 650 -14.59 -4.12 -1.03
C ASP A 650 -14.83 -5.34 -1.92
N LYS A 651 -15.76 -6.24 -1.53
CA LYS A 651 -16.04 -7.47 -2.27
C LYS A 651 -14.83 -8.40 -2.35
N THR A 652 -13.97 -8.41 -1.32
CA THR A 652 -12.83 -9.34 -1.26
C THR A 652 -11.92 -9.15 -2.48
N GLN A 653 -11.71 -7.89 -2.90
CA GLN A 653 -10.95 -7.57 -4.10
C GLN A 653 -9.45 -7.87 -3.96
N HIS A 654 -8.96 -7.96 -2.73
CA HIS A 654 -7.55 -8.08 -2.43
C HIS A 654 -7.27 -9.28 -1.53
N ILE A 655 -6.17 -10.00 -1.83
CA ILE A 655 -5.58 -10.96 -0.90
C ILE A 655 -4.52 -10.23 -0.09
N VAL A 656 -4.61 -10.38 1.22
CA VAL A 656 -3.89 -9.63 2.23
C VAL A 656 -3.34 -10.56 3.31
N PRO A 657 -2.27 -10.18 4.03
CA PRO A 657 -1.49 -8.96 3.86
C PRO A 657 -0.77 -8.90 2.52
N PHE A 658 -0.34 -7.71 2.11
CA PHE A 658 0.56 -7.58 0.97
C PHE A 658 1.98 -8.01 1.36
N ILE A 659 2.81 -8.36 0.39
CA ILE A 659 4.21 -8.72 0.65
C ILE A 659 5.09 -7.49 0.45
N ASP A 660 5.86 -7.11 1.47
CA ASP A 660 6.86 -6.04 1.43
C ASP A 660 8.12 -6.55 0.71
N MET A 661 8.27 -6.17 -0.56
CA MET A 661 9.36 -6.59 -1.45
C MET A 661 10.70 -5.90 -1.14
N GLN A 662 10.77 -5.08 -0.09
CA GLN A 662 12.00 -4.38 0.28
C GLN A 662 13.13 -5.35 0.63
N GLU A 663 14.30 -5.04 0.08
CA GLU A 663 15.53 -5.75 0.40
C GLU A 663 16.00 -5.38 1.81
N VAL A 664 16.36 -6.40 2.57
CA VAL A 664 16.87 -6.29 3.93
C VAL A 664 18.35 -6.64 3.89
N VAL A 665 19.19 -5.66 3.55
CA VAL A 665 20.65 -5.79 3.36
C VAL A 665 21.45 -5.11 4.45
N THR A 666 22.64 -5.61 4.74
CA THR A 666 23.65 -4.96 5.61
C THR A 666 24.47 -3.94 4.83
N ASP A 667 24.73 -2.79 5.45
CA ASP A 667 25.58 -1.74 4.89
C ASP A 667 26.49 -1.21 6.02
N PRO A 668 27.81 -1.49 5.98
CA PRO A 668 28.51 -2.28 4.96
C PRO A 668 28.06 -3.77 4.95
N PRO A 669 28.33 -4.53 3.86
CA PRO A 669 27.98 -5.94 3.78
C PRO A 669 28.61 -6.76 4.91
N MET A 670 27.77 -7.43 5.70
CA MET A 670 28.14 -8.21 6.87
C MET A 670 27.32 -9.50 6.92
N PRO A 671 27.91 -10.62 7.40
CA PRO A 671 27.17 -11.87 7.49
C PRO A 671 26.05 -11.76 8.52
N ILE A 672 24.85 -12.23 8.15
CA ILE A 672 23.72 -12.33 9.06
C ILE A 672 23.74 -13.70 9.76
N HIS A 673 23.21 -13.78 10.99
CA HIS A 673 23.09 -15.04 11.74
C HIS A 673 21.65 -15.52 11.93
N GLY A 674 20.68 -14.74 11.44
CA GLY A 674 19.27 -15.09 11.57
C GLY A 674 18.39 -14.23 10.69
N ILE A 675 17.19 -14.74 10.43
CA ILE A 675 16.14 -14.11 9.64
C ILE A 675 14.83 -14.29 10.38
N GLY A 676 13.96 -13.30 10.29
CA GLY A 676 12.61 -13.39 10.84
C GLY A 676 11.55 -12.83 9.92
N TRP A 677 10.32 -13.06 10.32
CA TRP A 677 9.11 -12.61 9.66
C TRP A 677 8.40 -11.60 10.54
N SER A 678 8.00 -10.48 9.97
CA SER A 678 7.28 -9.44 10.71
C SER A 678 6.05 -8.98 9.95
N HIS A 679 4.97 -8.75 10.70
CA HIS A 679 3.77 -8.08 10.19
C HIS A 679 3.85 -6.60 10.56
N LYS A 680 3.63 -5.74 9.56
CA LYS A 680 3.55 -4.29 9.70
C LYS A 680 2.16 -3.83 9.30
N GLY A 681 1.36 -3.33 10.22
CA GLY A 681 0.04 -2.82 9.88
C GLY A 681 -0.62 -2.03 11.02
N TYR A 682 -1.68 -1.33 10.67
CA TYR A 682 -2.51 -0.58 11.61
C TYR A 682 -3.77 -1.38 11.98
N PRO A 683 -4.29 -1.28 13.21
CA PRO A 683 -5.52 -1.95 13.61
C PRO A 683 -6.69 -1.69 12.63
N GLY A 684 -7.30 -2.75 12.10
CA GLY A 684 -8.39 -2.66 11.11
C GLY A 684 -7.93 -2.64 9.64
N THR A 685 -6.62 -2.53 9.40
CA THR A 685 -6.01 -2.82 8.10
C THR A 685 -5.34 -4.18 8.13
N SER A 686 -5.16 -4.76 6.95
CA SER A 686 -4.54 -6.06 6.81
C SER A 686 -3.01 -6.04 6.79
N GLY A 687 -2.38 -4.90 6.53
CA GLY A 687 -0.93 -4.70 6.66
C GLY A 687 -0.05 -5.44 5.64
N TYR A 688 1.23 -5.57 5.97
CA TYR A 688 2.28 -6.13 5.12
C TYR A 688 3.06 -7.24 5.84
N LEU A 689 3.35 -8.32 5.14
CA LEU A 689 4.35 -9.32 5.55
C LEU A 689 5.72 -8.88 5.06
N SER A 690 6.69 -8.77 5.96
CA SER A 690 8.04 -8.28 5.63
C SER A 690 9.14 -9.11 6.28
N LEU A 691 10.31 -9.13 5.64
CA LEU A 691 11.50 -9.80 6.15
C LEU A 691 12.19 -8.94 7.22
N LYS A 692 12.85 -9.63 8.15
CA LYS A 692 13.72 -9.05 9.17
C LYS A 692 15.05 -9.83 9.19
N LYS A 693 16.15 -9.13 9.45
CA LYS A 693 17.47 -9.74 9.62
C LYS A 693 17.96 -9.57 11.05
N SER A 694 18.81 -10.49 11.47
CA SER A 694 19.57 -10.38 12.71
C SER A 694 21.06 -10.52 12.41
N THR A 695 21.84 -9.53 12.83
CA THR A 695 23.29 -9.45 12.59
C THR A 695 24.07 -9.91 13.80
N ILE A 696 25.22 -10.56 13.56
CA ILE A 696 26.17 -10.90 14.62
C ILE A 696 26.70 -9.60 15.22
N ASN A 697 26.53 -9.41 16.54
CA ASN A 697 27.20 -8.33 17.27
C ASN A 697 28.72 -8.55 17.19
N GLN A 698 29.42 -7.77 16.38
CA GLN A 698 30.87 -7.88 16.16
C GLN A 698 31.70 -7.83 17.47
N MET A 699 31.19 -7.21 18.53
CA MET A 699 31.88 -7.13 19.84
C MET A 699 32.13 -8.49 20.51
N LEU A 700 31.31 -9.51 20.25
CA LEU A 700 31.45 -10.84 20.87
C LEU A 700 32.51 -11.72 20.18
N CYS A 701 32.82 -11.48 18.91
CA CYS A 701 33.85 -12.26 18.20
C CYS A 701 35.27 -11.70 18.38
N MET A 702 35.44 -10.38 18.57
CA MET A 702 36.77 -9.79 18.76
C MET A 702 37.33 -9.96 20.19
N THR A 703 36.48 -10.25 21.17
CA THR A 703 36.90 -10.34 22.57
C THR A 703 37.79 -11.57 22.84
N ASN A 704 37.64 -12.67 22.11
CA ASN A 704 38.51 -13.85 22.29
C ASN A 704 39.93 -13.69 21.74
N LYS A 705 40.15 -12.90 20.68
CA LYS A 705 41.52 -12.61 20.20
C LYS A 705 42.33 -11.79 21.20
N SER A 706 41.67 -10.98 22.04
CA SER A 706 42.36 -10.19 23.08
C SER A 706 42.57 -10.94 24.40
N ILE A 707 41.78 -11.99 24.69
CA ILE A 707 41.89 -12.77 25.92
C ILE A 707 43.04 -13.80 25.83
N ASP A 708 43.27 -14.40 24.66
CA ASP A 708 44.41 -15.33 24.50
C ASP A 708 45.76 -14.61 24.36
N ALA A 709 45.79 -13.38 23.82
CA ALA A 709 46.99 -12.54 23.87
C ALA A 709 47.30 -11.99 25.28
N ARG A 710 46.31 -11.95 26.19
CA ARG A 710 46.47 -11.43 27.57
C ARG A 710 46.74 -12.48 28.63
N LYS A 711 46.69 -13.77 28.31
CA LYS A 711 47.08 -14.84 29.26
C LYS A 711 48.59 -14.95 29.47
N GLN A 712 49.42 -14.26 28.68
CA GLN A 712 50.87 -14.25 28.85
C GLN A 712 51.43 -13.08 29.69
N ASP A 713 50.64 -12.08 30.09
CA ASP A 713 51.13 -10.95 30.89
C ASP A 713 50.39 -10.81 32.23
N LYS A 714 50.65 -11.76 33.14
CA LYS A 714 50.31 -11.63 34.57
C LYS A 714 51.39 -10.78 35.25
N LYS A 715 51.12 -9.48 35.46
CA LYS A 715 51.44 -8.65 36.65
C LYS A 715 51.46 -7.16 36.29
N ARG A 716 50.32 -6.48 36.35
CA ARG A 716 50.19 -5.03 36.67
C ARG A 716 48.71 -4.70 36.95
N PRO A 717 48.37 -3.95 38.02
CA PRO A 717 47.01 -3.50 38.24
C PRO A 717 46.65 -2.39 37.23
N PHE A 718 45.49 -2.53 36.58
CA PHE A 718 44.90 -1.53 35.70
C PHE A 718 43.91 -0.69 36.53
N CYS A 719 44.14 0.62 36.66
CA CYS A 719 43.09 1.55 37.10
C CYS A 719 42.42 2.09 35.82
N SER A 720 41.13 1.81 35.63
CA SER A 720 40.36 2.34 34.52
C SER A 720 39.22 3.21 35.04
N LYS A 721 39.16 4.44 34.51
CA LYS A 721 38.11 5.42 34.79
C LYS A 721 36.83 4.98 34.07
N ILE A 722 35.76 4.69 34.82
CA ILE A 722 34.46 4.31 34.25
C ILE A 722 33.53 5.53 34.33
N ARG A 723 33.05 5.99 33.17
CA ARG A 723 32.10 7.10 33.04
C ARG A 723 30.75 6.51 32.67
N LEU A 724 29.76 6.64 33.55
CA LEU A 724 28.38 6.18 33.33
C LEU A 724 27.48 7.39 33.10
N VAL A 725 26.84 7.45 31.94
CA VAL A 725 25.86 8.50 31.59
C VAL A 725 24.48 7.85 31.58
N LEU A 726 23.64 8.19 32.56
CA LEU A 726 22.24 7.78 32.62
C LEU A 726 21.37 8.99 32.25
N TYR A 727 20.66 8.88 31.13
CA TYR A 727 19.59 9.77 30.64
C TYR A 727 19.51 11.15 31.33
N GLY A 728 20.48 12.01 31.02
CA GLY A 728 20.29 13.46 30.99
C GLY A 728 20.62 14.30 32.22
N TYR A 729 20.79 13.77 33.45
CA TYR A 729 20.87 14.69 34.62
C TYR A 729 21.86 14.39 35.76
N VAL A 730 22.66 13.32 35.75
CA VAL A 730 23.73 13.16 36.77
C VAL A 730 24.98 12.51 36.18
N GLU A 731 26.13 13.14 36.42
CA GLU A 731 27.45 12.60 36.13
C GLU A 731 28.08 12.09 37.44
N ILE A 732 28.43 10.81 37.52
CA ILE A 732 29.12 10.24 38.68
C ILE A 732 30.48 9.72 38.23
N GLU A 733 31.53 10.26 38.82
CA GLU A 733 32.92 9.87 38.58
C GLU A 733 33.41 9.01 39.75
N LEU A 734 33.70 7.73 39.52
CA LEU A 734 34.23 6.83 40.54
C LEU A 734 35.70 6.55 40.28
N ASN A 735 36.56 6.99 41.21
CA ASN A 735 37.96 6.62 41.27
C ASN A 735 38.13 5.62 42.43
N ASP A 736 38.07 4.33 42.15
CA ASP A 736 38.34 3.33 43.19
C ASP A 736 39.25 2.23 42.62
N CYS A 737 40.47 2.15 43.16
CA CYS A 737 41.44 1.11 42.85
C CYS A 737 41.44 0.10 44.01
N THR A 738 40.41 -0.75 44.08
CA THR A 738 40.35 -1.87 45.03
C THR A 738 39.99 -3.18 44.33
N ARG A 739 40.73 -4.24 44.66
CA ARG A 739 40.58 -5.58 44.08
C ARG A 739 39.25 -6.21 44.53
N GLY A 740 38.46 -6.67 43.56
CA GLY A 740 37.46 -7.72 43.80
C GLY A 740 36.06 -7.26 44.18
N VAL A 741 35.54 -6.18 43.59
CA VAL A 741 34.12 -5.80 43.74
C VAL A 741 33.32 -6.35 42.56
N THR A 742 32.25 -7.12 42.84
CA THR A 742 31.34 -7.62 41.81
C THR A 742 30.31 -6.56 41.39
N LEU A 743 29.81 -6.63 40.16
CA LEU A 743 28.85 -5.64 39.61
C LEU A 743 27.58 -5.51 40.48
N ASN A 744 27.15 -6.60 41.13
CA ASN A 744 26.01 -6.63 42.04
C ASN A 744 26.23 -5.85 43.35
N GLU A 745 27.46 -5.80 43.86
CA GLU A 745 27.82 -4.97 45.03
C GLU A 745 27.68 -3.48 44.71
N LEU A 746 28.07 -3.08 43.49
CA LEU A 746 28.03 -1.70 43.02
C LEU A 746 26.58 -1.18 42.93
N PHE A 747 25.67 -2.03 42.41
CA PHE A 747 24.24 -1.70 42.34
C PHE A 747 23.56 -1.62 43.72
N LYS A 748 24.03 -2.39 44.72
CA LYS A 748 23.54 -2.25 46.10
C LYS A 748 23.94 -0.91 46.72
N ARG A 749 25.17 -0.43 46.47
CA ARG A 749 25.64 0.86 47.01
C ARG A 749 24.92 2.06 46.38
N LEU A 750 24.57 2.00 45.11
CA LEU A 750 23.77 3.04 44.43
C LEU A 750 22.33 3.15 44.96
N LYS A 751 21.78 2.08 45.55
CA LYS A 751 20.40 2.08 46.09
C LYS A 751 20.25 2.83 47.43
N VAL A 752 21.36 3.20 48.07
CA VAL A 752 21.39 3.90 49.37
C VAL A 752 21.41 5.43 49.21
N MET A 753 21.68 5.94 48.00
CA MET A 753 21.48 7.36 47.69
C MET A 753 20.11 7.54 47.02
N ARG A 754 19.09 7.79 47.84
CA ARG A 754 17.78 8.27 47.40
C ARG A 754 17.35 9.44 48.25
#